data_AF-B2APK5-F1
#
_entry.id   AF-B2APK5-F1
#
_cell.length_a   1.000
_cell.length_b   1.000
_cell.length_c   1.000
_cell.angle_alpha   90.00
_cell.angle_beta   90.00
_cell.angle_gamma   90.00
#
_symmetry.space_group_name_H-M   'P 1'
#
loop_
_entity.id
_entity.type
_entity.pdbx_description
1 polymer ?
#
loop_
_entity_poly.entity_id
_entity_poly.type
_entity_poly.pdbx_seq_one_letter_code
_entity_poly.pdbx_strand_id
1 'polypeptide(L)'
;IPRIAITSLLNHSRPRRAPPINLRLLPRPLHTTSPPHHPKPPPKASHLASLLLTTSLLLTLPLLSKSETSSLDPSPSPSLPLYHLSEIHQSHGPTSPEPWVTLNNKVYNITSWLPAHPGGDVILRAAGGSLEPYWEIFTIHNSPHVKEILEEYLIGYIHPSDLGPDGKPPATSIEDPFVNDPVRDKRLITHTYKPRNAEPPNQELDKGFYTENGMFYVRHHMWVPEEDGGELVVELPDGEERRYTIGELKKRFKTERVTATLQCSGNRRNDMTRHAGKTNGLQWGVGAISNAVWEGVKLKDLLKDAGLELEQQENEKDMHAWFVGREAYSASIPLPKATDQNGDVLLAWGMNGETLPRDHGFPLRVVVPGNVAARRAFGPNEGGKEDWDKAPSIQEMPVTSAITGVWVGECVKKVSWMPGGGIGSGERVNGGGRTIDMAATPQKVGFTPKPTSSDGNTPCPETTPDNEPIALQGYAYSGGGRKITRVDVSLDGGATWDQAQLVDDCSNPATPCYGNKSWGWTRWRYNGTLPVLSLPPTVPLPPALAKVGQDCEDGFGRSVSLMGQLPKKQCTTLIVKATDESYNTQPESHKGIYNVRGNLATAWHRVKICPECTKGNGGKGGLVWNTGETYGCGFRKEAEEVREGMRAASESTGNGK
;
A
#
# COMPACT_ATOMS: atom_id res chain seq x y z
N ILE A 1 -19.21 -11.34 8.48
CA ILE A 1 -20.21 -10.32 8.93
C ILE A 1 -19.43 -9.08 9.33
N PRO A 2 -19.83 -7.85 8.96
CA PRO A 2 -19.13 -6.67 9.45
C PRO A 2 -19.38 -6.49 10.95
N ARG A 3 -18.31 -6.44 11.75
CA ARG A 3 -18.37 -6.16 13.20
C ARG A 3 -17.64 -4.86 13.54
N ILE A 4 -18.15 -4.16 14.54
CA ILE A 4 -17.45 -3.11 15.28
C ILE A 4 -17.34 -3.57 16.72
N ALA A 5 -16.16 -3.46 17.34
CA ALA A 5 -15.95 -3.79 18.75
C ALA A 5 -15.11 -2.71 19.43
N ILE A 6 -15.41 -2.36 20.69
CA ILE A 6 -14.70 -1.32 21.44
C ILE A 6 -13.83 -1.96 22.54
N THR A 7 -12.51 -1.75 22.52
CA THR A 7 -11.56 -2.40 23.45
C THR A 7 -10.49 -1.43 23.97
N SER A 8 -9.84 -1.75 25.10
CA SER A 8 -8.77 -0.95 25.72
C SER A 8 -7.37 -1.57 25.56
N LEU A 9 -6.36 -0.72 25.36
CA LEU A 9 -4.94 -1.09 25.18
C LEU A 9 -4.25 -1.59 26.47
N LEU A 10 -4.70 -1.15 27.65
CA LEU A 10 -3.95 -1.36 28.90
C LEU A 10 -3.81 -2.85 29.31
N ASN A 11 -4.65 -3.74 28.77
CA ASN A 11 -4.57 -5.19 29.00
C ASN A 11 -3.52 -5.89 28.11
N HIS A 12 -2.25 -5.49 28.22
CA HIS A 12 -1.12 -6.18 27.57
C HIS A 12 -0.82 -7.60 28.13
N SER A 13 -1.62 -8.12 29.07
CA SER A 13 -1.39 -9.34 29.86
C SER A 13 -1.90 -10.64 29.21
N ARG A 14 -1.58 -10.84 27.92
CA ARG A 14 -1.96 -11.98 27.03
C ARG A 14 -3.46 -12.05 26.66
N PRO A 15 -3.81 -12.66 25.51
CA PRO A 15 -5.20 -12.92 25.14
C PRO A 15 -5.85 -13.98 26.03
N ARG A 16 -6.48 -13.57 27.13
CA ARG A 16 -7.42 -14.42 27.87
C ARG A 16 -8.79 -14.44 27.18
N ARG A 17 -8.88 -15.30 26.16
CA ARG A 17 -10.07 -16.09 25.80
C ARG A 17 -11.43 -15.36 25.83
N ALA A 18 -11.82 -14.76 24.71
CA ALA A 18 -13.16 -15.03 24.20
C ALA A 18 -13.08 -16.40 23.47
N PRO A 19 -13.81 -17.45 23.91
CA PRO A 19 -13.87 -18.70 23.15
C PRO A 19 -14.82 -18.52 21.95
N PRO A 20 -14.47 -19.01 20.74
CA PRO A 20 -15.44 -19.12 19.66
C PRO A 20 -16.45 -20.21 20.02
N ILE A 21 -17.59 -19.82 20.59
CA ILE A 21 -18.69 -20.75 20.85
C ILE A 21 -19.34 -21.10 19.50
N ASN A 22 -18.85 -22.19 18.92
CA ASN A 22 -19.54 -22.94 17.88
C ASN A 22 -20.88 -23.45 18.43
N LEU A 23 -21.92 -22.62 18.36
CA LEU A 23 -23.30 -23.02 18.62
C LEU A 23 -23.81 -23.88 17.45
N ARG A 24 -23.37 -25.15 17.43
CA ARG A 24 -23.95 -26.18 16.57
C ARG A 24 -25.46 -26.25 16.85
N LEU A 25 -26.26 -25.99 15.82
CA LEU A 25 -27.69 -26.29 15.86
C LEU A 25 -27.88 -27.82 15.98
N LEU A 26 -28.41 -28.25 17.12
CA LEU A 26 -29.00 -29.58 17.28
C LEU A 26 -30.51 -29.40 17.59
N PRO A 27 -31.39 -30.22 16.99
CA PRO A 27 -32.83 -30.05 17.14
C PRO A 27 -33.33 -30.41 18.55
N ARG A 28 -34.40 -29.73 18.98
CA ARG A 28 -35.04 -29.91 20.29
C ARG A 28 -35.57 -31.33 20.51
N PRO A 29 -35.33 -31.92 21.70
CA PRO A 29 -36.30 -32.79 22.38
C PRO A 29 -37.37 -31.97 23.13
N LEU A 30 -38.47 -32.62 23.50
CA LEU A 30 -39.58 -32.03 24.30
C LEU A 30 -39.39 -32.28 25.81
N HIS A 31 -40.31 -31.77 26.64
CA HIS A 31 -40.39 -31.98 28.11
C HIS A 31 -40.27 -33.50 28.49
N THR A 32 -39.82 -33.92 29.68
CA THR A 32 -40.41 -33.63 31.02
C THR A 32 -39.49 -33.98 32.23
N THR A 33 -39.88 -33.53 33.44
CA THR A 33 -39.62 -34.12 34.79
C THR A 33 -38.21 -34.05 35.43
N SER A 34 -38.15 -34.29 36.76
CA SER A 34 -37.08 -33.92 37.72
C SER A 34 -37.10 -34.80 39.00
N PRO A 35 -36.12 -34.77 39.97
CA PRO A 35 -34.81 -34.10 40.03
C PRO A 35 -33.63 -35.13 40.06
N PRO A 36 -32.88 -35.57 41.14
CA PRO A 36 -32.69 -35.12 42.55
C PRO A 36 -31.22 -34.92 43.06
N HIS A 37 -31.05 -33.94 43.97
CA HIS A 37 -30.12 -33.82 45.15
C HIS A 37 -28.61 -34.23 45.21
N HIS A 38 -27.81 -33.25 45.71
CA HIS A 38 -26.58 -33.33 46.55
C HIS A 38 -25.21 -33.77 45.95
N PRO A 39 -24.04 -33.38 46.55
CA PRO A 39 -23.72 -32.29 47.50
C PRO A 39 -22.56 -31.35 47.04
N LYS A 40 -22.17 -30.35 47.87
CA LYS A 40 -21.04 -29.41 47.63
C LYS A 40 -19.75 -29.77 48.41
N PRO A 41 -18.54 -29.50 47.87
CA PRO A 41 -17.29 -29.36 48.63
C PRO A 41 -17.00 -27.91 49.11
N PRO A 42 -16.03 -27.69 50.03
CA PRO A 42 -15.78 -26.39 50.70
C PRO A 42 -14.61 -25.56 50.12
N PRO A 43 -14.49 -24.26 50.47
CA PRO A 43 -13.39 -23.39 50.07
C PRO A 43 -12.13 -23.53 50.97
N LYS A 44 -10.99 -23.02 50.50
CA LYS A 44 -9.79 -22.71 51.31
C LYS A 44 -9.19 -21.37 50.90
N ALA A 45 -8.52 -20.70 51.84
CA ALA A 45 -8.10 -19.30 51.72
C ALA A 45 -6.56 -19.12 51.67
N SER A 46 -6.18 -17.99 51.07
CA SER A 46 -5.06 -17.08 51.41
C SER A 46 -3.80 -17.61 52.14
N HIS A 47 -2.63 -17.19 51.64
CA HIS A 47 -1.64 -16.54 52.51
C HIS A 47 -0.79 -15.49 51.76
N LEU A 48 -0.65 -14.32 52.37
CA LEU A 48 0.42 -13.32 52.17
C LEU A 48 1.60 -13.68 53.10
N ALA A 49 2.84 -13.16 52.99
CA ALA A 49 3.65 -12.50 51.94
C ALA A 49 5.07 -12.24 52.54
N SER A 50 5.99 -11.60 51.80
CA SER A 50 7.16 -10.83 52.35
C SER A 50 8.33 -11.61 53.01
N LEU A 51 9.60 -11.16 53.06
CA LEU A 51 10.37 -10.15 52.27
C LEU A 51 11.91 -10.24 52.57
N LEU A 52 12.76 -9.97 51.56
CA LEU A 52 14.14 -9.37 51.61
C LEU A 52 15.40 -10.06 52.24
N LEU A 53 16.56 -9.74 51.60
CA LEU A 53 17.97 -9.74 52.09
C LEU A 53 18.60 -11.10 52.55
N THR A 54 19.88 -11.47 52.32
CA THR A 54 21.01 -11.06 51.43
C THR A 54 21.98 -12.29 51.33
N THR A 55 23.20 -12.36 50.76
CA THR A 55 24.27 -11.38 50.38
C THR A 55 25.17 -11.97 49.26
N SER A 56 26.13 -11.19 48.74
CA SER A 56 27.09 -11.57 47.67
C SER A 56 28.16 -12.60 48.06
N LEU A 57 28.64 -13.38 47.08
CA LEU A 57 30.06 -13.71 46.93
C LEU A 57 30.42 -14.03 45.46
N LEU A 58 31.52 -13.47 44.95
CA LEU A 58 32.15 -13.90 43.70
C LEU A 58 33.25 -14.93 44.01
N LEU A 59 33.43 -15.93 43.15
CA LEU A 59 34.74 -16.58 42.96
C LEU A 59 34.89 -17.05 41.50
N THR A 60 36.13 -17.07 41.01
CA THR A 60 36.51 -17.40 39.62
C THR A 60 37.14 -18.80 39.51
N LEU A 61 37.29 -19.29 38.26
CA LEU A 61 38.13 -20.41 37.71
C LEU A 61 37.31 -21.33 36.79
N PRO A 62 37.93 -22.13 35.88
CA PRO A 62 38.96 -21.78 34.91
C PRO A 62 38.65 -22.30 33.48
N LEU A 63 39.59 -22.19 32.54
CA LEU A 63 39.62 -22.93 31.27
C LEU A 63 40.39 -24.28 31.41
N LEU A 64 40.34 -25.09 30.34
CA LEU A 64 40.88 -26.46 30.14
C LEU A 64 40.03 -27.59 30.77
N SER A 65 39.91 -28.77 30.16
CA SER A 65 40.43 -29.26 28.87
C SER A 65 39.39 -30.14 28.12
N LYS A 66 39.71 -30.55 26.88
CA LYS A 66 38.99 -31.63 26.20
C LYS A 66 39.11 -32.94 26.99
N SER A 67 38.04 -33.73 27.02
CA SER A 67 38.08 -35.18 27.19
C SER A 67 37.14 -35.84 26.17
N GLU A 68 37.48 -37.06 25.78
CA GLU A 68 37.10 -37.72 24.54
C GLU A 68 35.61 -38.08 24.37
N THR A 69 35.24 -38.40 23.14
CA THR A 69 33.90 -38.84 22.73
C THR A 69 33.48 -40.14 23.41
N SER A 70 32.44 -40.10 24.23
CA SER A 70 31.63 -41.28 24.53
C SER A 70 30.53 -41.42 23.46
N SER A 71 30.51 -42.54 22.75
CA SER A 71 29.48 -42.86 21.78
C SER A 71 28.21 -43.34 22.50
N LEU A 72 27.21 -42.46 22.59
CA LEU A 72 25.83 -42.87 22.86
C LEU A 72 25.09 -42.98 21.52
N ASP A 73 24.38 -44.09 21.33
CA ASP A 73 23.65 -44.36 20.08
C ASP A 73 22.63 -43.25 19.78
N PRO A 74 22.49 -42.84 18.51
CA PRO A 74 21.35 -42.04 18.08
C PRO A 74 20.11 -42.96 18.11
N SER A 75 19.36 -42.91 19.21
CA SER A 75 18.00 -43.43 19.22
C SER A 75 17.23 -42.76 18.06
N PRO A 76 16.61 -43.55 17.16
CA PRO A 76 15.92 -42.96 16.02
C PRO A 76 14.82 -42.05 16.54
N SER A 77 14.70 -40.86 15.95
CA SER A 77 13.50 -40.04 16.14
C SER A 77 12.28 -40.91 15.83
N PRO A 78 11.24 -40.93 16.70
CA PRO A 78 10.04 -41.71 16.40
C PRO A 78 9.49 -41.20 15.07
N SER A 79 9.45 -42.08 14.09
CA SER A 79 8.97 -41.75 12.75
C SER A 79 7.54 -41.23 12.87
N LEU A 80 7.34 -39.94 12.54
CA LEU A 80 6.03 -39.32 12.67
C LEU A 80 5.00 -40.13 11.87
N PRO A 81 3.76 -40.27 12.38
CA PRO A 81 2.74 -41.13 11.78
C PRO A 81 2.44 -40.80 10.32
N LEU A 82 1.99 -41.82 9.60
CA LEU A 82 1.48 -41.72 8.24
C LEU A 82 -0.05 -41.68 8.27
N TYR A 83 -0.64 -40.72 7.58
CA TYR A 83 -2.09 -40.49 7.51
C TYR A 83 -2.60 -40.61 6.08
N HIS A 84 -3.83 -41.10 5.89
CA HIS A 84 -4.45 -41.13 4.57
C HIS A 84 -5.17 -39.82 4.24
N LEU A 85 -5.21 -39.42 2.97
CA LEU A 85 -5.94 -38.21 2.54
C LEU A 85 -7.45 -38.35 2.79
N SER A 86 -7.99 -39.56 2.69
CA SER A 86 -9.39 -39.86 2.99
C SER A 86 -9.75 -39.62 4.46
N GLU A 87 -8.86 -40.00 5.39
CA GLU A 87 -8.97 -39.76 6.83
C GLU A 87 -8.93 -38.27 7.15
N ILE A 88 -7.92 -37.55 6.63
CA ILE A 88 -7.77 -36.10 6.81
C ILE A 88 -9.01 -35.36 6.29
N HIS A 89 -9.49 -35.71 5.10
CA HIS A 89 -10.65 -35.08 4.48
C HIS A 89 -11.96 -35.32 5.24
N GLN A 90 -12.18 -36.53 5.75
CA GLN A 90 -13.44 -36.91 6.43
C GLN A 90 -13.49 -36.44 7.89
N SER A 91 -12.38 -36.51 8.62
CA SER A 91 -12.34 -36.28 10.08
C SER A 91 -11.84 -34.89 10.48
N HIS A 92 -11.02 -34.25 9.64
CA HIS A 92 -10.27 -33.04 9.99
C HIS A 92 -10.58 -31.82 9.11
N GLY A 93 -11.79 -31.83 8.53
CA GLY A 93 -12.36 -30.73 7.73
C GLY A 93 -12.81 -29.49 8.51
N PRO A 94 -13.44 -28.50 7.85
CA PRO A 94 -13.67 -27.14 8.38
C PRO A 94 -14.56 -27.03 9.62
N THR A 95 -15.31 -28.07 9.97
CA THR A 95 -16.22 -28.12 11.12
C THR A 95 -15.79 -29.11 12.21
N SER A 96 -14.59 -29.69 12.06
CA SER A 96 -13.93 -30.54 13.05
C SER A 96 -13.50 -29.72 14.27
N PRO A 97 -13.49 -30.29 15.50
CA PRO A 97 -12.81 -29.68 16.64
C PRO A 97 -11.28 -29.67 16.47
N GLU A 98 -10.74 -30.51 15.58
CA GLU A 98 -9.31 -30.55 15.25
C GLU A 98 -9.09 -30.46 13.73
N PRO A 99 -9.22 -29.27 13.11
CA PRO A 99 -8.97 -29.10 11.69
C PRO A 99 -7.48 -29.27 11.36
N TRP A 100 -7.19 -30.10 10.37
CA TRP A 100 -5.83 -30.37 9.87
C TRP A 100 -5.69 -29.91 8.42
N VAL A 101 -4.47 -29.61 8.01
CA VAL A 101 -4.12 -29.19 6.64
C VAL A 101 -2.87 -29.91 6.16
N THR A 102 -2.67 -29.98 4.84
CA THR A 102 -1.46 -30.57 4.24
C THR A 102 -0.65 -29.55 3.44
N LEU A 103 0.67 -29.78 3.33
CA LEU A 103 1.56 -29.04 2.44
C LEU A 103 2.70 -29.96 1.98
N ASN A 104 2.83 -30.18 0.67
CA ASN A 104 3.60 -31.28 0.09
C ASN A 104 3.19 -32.61 0.73
N ASN A 105 4.13 -33.44 1.16
CA ASN A 105 3.87 -34.72 1.82
C ASN A 105 3.60 -34.63 3.34
N LYS A 106 3.41 -33.43 3.91
CA LYS A 106 3.30 -33.20 5.38
C LYS A 106 1.85 -32.89 5.82
N VAL A 107 1.54 -33.22 7.07
CA VAL A 107 0.22 -33.08 7.72
C VAL A 107 0.36 -32.28 9.02
N TYR A 108 -0.49 -31.26 9.18
CA TYR A 108 -0.38 -30.25 10.24
C TYR A 108 -1.68 -30.07 11.02
N ASN A 109 -1.62 -30.08 12.36
CA ASN A 109 -2.77 -29.81 13.23
C ASN A 109 -2.79 -28.34 13.65
N ILE A 110 -3.53 -27.51 12.90
CA ILE A 110 -3.54 -26.05 13.07
C ILE A 110 -4.48 -25.54 14.19
N THR A 111 -5.14 -26.44 14.93
CA THR A 111 -6.19 -26.12 15.92
C THR A 111 -5.78 -25.06 16.94
N SER A 112 -4.56 -25.17 17.49
CA SER A 112 -4.00 -24.22 18.45
C SER A 112 -3.55 -22.89 17.83
N TRP A 113 -3.33 -22.87 16.51
CA TRP A 113 -2.89 -21.70 15.75
C TRP A 113 -4.03 -20.85 15.16
N LEU A 114 -5.22 -21.44 14.94
CA LEU A 114 -6.39 -20.72 14.39
C LEU A 114 -6.62 -19.32 15.00
N PRO A 115 -6.56 -19.11 16.33
CA PRO A 115 -6.83 -17.80 16.93
C PRO A 115 -5.70 -16.78 16.70
N ALA A 116 -4.54 -17.21 16.19
CA ALA A 116 -3.38 -16.38 15.88
C ALA A 116 -3.20 -16.14 14.36
N HIS A 117 -3.93 -16.87 13.51
CA HIS A 117 -3.84 -16.71 12.05
C HIS A 117 -4.29 -15.29 11.63
N PRO A 118 -3.48 -14.50 10.90
CA PRO A 118 -3.82 -13.13 10.53
C PRO A 118 -5.05 -12.96 9.62
N GLY A 119 -5.51 -14.04 8.95
CA GLY A 119 -6.78 -14.06 8.22
C GLY A 119 -7.97 -14.62 9.01
N GLY A 120 -7.80 -14.94 10.30
CA GLY A 120 -8.82 -15.59 11.13
C GLY A 120 -9.32 -16.91 10.53
N ASP A 121 -10.62 -17.17 10.67
CA ASP A 121 -11.28 -18.41 10.23
C ASP A 121 -11.17 -18.70 8.71
N VAL A 122 -10.65 -17.77 7.89
CA VAL A 122 -10.42 -17.98 6.45
C VAL A 122 -9.54 -19.21 6.17
N ILE A 123 -8.60 -19.56 7.07
CA ILE A 123 -7.78 -20.78 6.92
C ILE A 123 -8.60 -22.07 6.99
N LEU A 124 -9.78 -22.07 7.64
CA LEU A 124 -10.64 -23.25 7.69
C LEU A 124 -11.14 -23.68 6.31
N ARG A 125 -11.05 -22.83 5.27
CA ARG A 125 -11.29 -23.23 3.87
C ARG A 125 -10.30 -24.28 3.36
N ALA A 126 -9.11 -24.38 3.96
CA ALA A 126 -8.10 -25.39 3.64
C ALA A 126 -8.16 -26.64 4.55
N ALA A 127 -8.97 -26.61 5.62
CA ALA A 127 -9.07 -27.73 6.55
C ALA A 127 -9.64 -28.98 5.87
N GLY A 128 -9.02 -30.13 6.10
CA GLY A 128 -9.31 -31.38 5.38
C GLY A 128 -8.74 -31.41 3.96
N GLY A 129 -7.73 -30.59 3.65
CA GLY A 129 -7.14 -30.46 2.33
C GLY A 129 -5.75 -29.77 2.29
N SER A 130 -5.32 -29.47 1.06
CA SER A 130 -3.98 -28.95 0.73
C SER A 130 -3.91 -27.41 0.79
N LEU A 131 -2.79 -26.89 1.29
CA LEU A 131 -2.48 -25.47 1.36
C LEU A 131 -1.93 -24.89 0.05
N GLU A 132 -1.34 -25.70 -0.83
CA GLU A 132 -0.65 -25.25 -2.04
C GLU A 132 -1.48 -24.29 -2.91
N PRO A 133 -2.75 -24.58 -3.28
CA PRO A 133 -3.54 -23.66 -4.11
C PRO A 133 -3.81 -22.32 -3.43
N TYR A 134 -3.93 -22.32 -2.10
CA TYR A 134 -4.05 -21.09 -1.31
C TYR A 134 -2.73 -20.31 -1.21
N TRP A 135 -1.59 -20.99 -1.25
CA TRP A 135 -0.26 -20.37 -1.18
C TRP A 135 0.24 -19.84 -2.53
N GLU A 136 -0.27 -20.38 -3.64
CA GLU A 136 -0.14 -19.78 -4.98
C GLU A 136 -0.89 -18.45 -5.08
N ILE A 137 -2.10 -18.38 -4.53
CA ILE A 137 -2.92 -17.16 -4.44
C ILE A 137 -2.31 -16.16 -3.44
N PHE A 138 -2.14 -16.56 -2.19
CA PHE A 138 -1.72 -15.71 -1.08
C PHE A 138 -0.23 -15.86 -0.86
N THR A 139 0.56 -15.36 -1.81
CA THR A 139 2.02 -15.59 -1.91
C THR A 139 2.84 -15.14 -0.70
N ILE A 140 2.29 -14.35 0.22
CA ILE A 140 2.90 -13.99 1.51
C ILE A 140 3.31 -15.22 2.35
N HIS A 141 2.55 -16.31 2.27
CA HIS A 141 2.85 -17.56 2.99
C HIS A 141 4.11 -18.27 2.48
N ASN A 142 4.61 -17.93 1.28
CA ASN A 142 5.84 -18.51 0.76
C ASN A 142 7.12 -18.01 1.46
N SER A 143 7.02 -16.99 2.31
CA SER A 143 8.14 -16.49 3.11
C SER A 143 8.68 -17.56 4.09
N PRO A 144 10.00 -17.62 4.36
CA PRO A 144 10.58 -18.63 5.25
C PRO A 144 9.94 -18.64 6.64
N HIS A 145 9.70 -17.46 7.21
CA HIS A 145 9.12 -17.33 8.54
C HIS A 145 7.71 -17.93 8.70
N VAL A 146 6.87 -17.86 7.65
CA VAL A 146 5.53 -18.51 7.69
C VAL A 146 5.65 -20.03 7.58
N LYS A 147 6.67 -20.54 6.89
CA LYS A 147 6.99 -21.97 6.82
C LYS A 147 7.56 -22.48 8.15
N GLU A 148 8.42 -21.70 8.81
CA GLU A 148 8.92 -21.97 10.16
C GLU A 148 7.75 -22.10 11.16
N ILE A 149 6.83 -21.14 11.17
CA ILE A 149 5.63 -21.19 12.02
C ILE A 149 4.79 -22.43 11.73
N LEU A 150 4.51 -22.74 10.45
CA LEU A 150 3.71 -23.92 10.10
C LEU A 150 4.36 -25.23 10.57
N GLU A 151 5.69 -25.33 10.50
CA GLU A 151 6.45 -26.51 10.90
C GLU A 151 6.33 -26.85 12.40
N GLU A 152 6.02 -25.87 13.27
CA GLU A 152 5.70 -26.10 14.70
C GLU A 152 4.45 -26.97 14.90
N TYR A 153 3.56 -27.05 13.90
CA TYR A 153 2.27 -27.76 13.96
C TYR A 153 2.31 -29.12 13.21
N LEU A 154 3.49 -29.57 12.79
CA LEU A 154 3.69 -30.84 12.08
C LEU A 154 3.32 -32.02 12.99
N ILE A 155 2.36 -32.84 12.56
CA ILE A 155 1.96 -34.07 13.26
C ILE A 155 2.38 -35.34 12.52
N GLY A 156 2.63 -35.27 11.20
CA GLY A 156 3.04 -36.43 10.42
C GLY A 156 3.11 -36.20 8.92
N TYR A 157 3.08 -37.30 8.18
CA TYR A 157 3.22 -37.33 6.73
C TYR A 157 2.02 -38.00 6.07
N ILE A 158 1.79 -37.69 4.79
CA ILE A 158 0.80 -38.38 3.97
C ILE A 158 1.33 -39.78 3.63
N HIS A 159 0.46 -40.79 3.70
CA HIS A 159 0.83 -42.17 3.37
C HIS A 159 1.22 -42.29 1.88
N PRO A 160 2.33 -42.98 1.52
CA PRO A 160 2.85 -42.98 0.14
C PRO A 160 1.92 -43.50 -0.96
N SER A 161 0.85 -44.25 -0.64
CA SER A 161 -0.19 -44.64 -1.60
C SER A 161 -1.04 -43.48 -2.11
N ASP A 162 -1.09 -42.39 -1.35
CA ASP A 162 -1.96 -41.24 -1.56
C ASP A 162 -1.18 -40.07 -2.20
N LEU A 163 0.07 -40.32 -2.63
CA LEU A 163 0.94 -39.37 -3.31
C LEU A 163 1.07 -39.73 -4.80
N GLY A 164 1.13 -38.70 -5.65
CA GLY A 164 1.42 -38.82 -7.07
C GLY A 164 2.90 -39.07 -7.38
N PRO A 165 3.26 -39.26 -8.66
CA PRO A 165 4.63 -39.53 -9.09
C PRO A 165 5.66 -38.43 -8.78
N ASP A 166 5.20 -37.23 -8.43
CA ASP A 166 6.02 -36.08 -8.00
C ASP A 166 6.17 -36.00 -6.46
N GLY A 167 5.63 -36.95 -5.71
CA GLY A 167 5.69 -37.01 -4.25
C GLY A 167 4.69 -36.09 -3.54
N LYS A 168 3.67 -35.57 -4.23
CA LYS A 168 2.64 -34.68 -3.67
C LYS A 168 1.25 -35.32 -3.66
N PRO A 169 0.34 -34.87 -2.77
CA PRO A 169 -1.07 -35.25 -2.87
C PRO A 169 -1.65 -34.83 -4.24
N PRO A 170 -2.63 -35.58 -4.79
CA PRO A 170 -3.37 -35.17 -5.98
C PRO A 170 -3.94 -33.76 -5.81
N ALA A 171 -3.72 -32.89 -6.80
CA ALA A 171 -4.13 -31.50 -6.75
C ALA A 171 -5.66 -31.37 -6.73
N THR A 172 -6.23 -31.23 -5.53
CA THR A 172 -7.64 -30.90 -5.34
C THR A 172 -7.90 -29.49 -5.85
N SER A 173 -8.71 -29.37 -6.90
CA SER A 173 -9.15 -28.07 -7.41
C SER A 173 -9.98 -27.36 -6.35
N ILE A 174 -9.44 -26.30 -5.73
CA ILE A 174 -10.23 -25.39 -4.90
C ILE A 174 -11.22 -24.63 -5.77
N GLU A 175 -12.38 -24.32 -5.20
CA GLU A 175 -13.25 -23.29 -5.77
C GLU A 175 -12.51 -21.96 -5.73
N ASP A 176 -12.38 -21.30 -6.89
CA ASP A 176 -11.68 -20.03 -7.02
C ASP A 176 -12.38 -18.94 -6.21
N PRO A 177 -11.82 -18.45 -5.09
CA PRO A 177 -12.53 -17.52 -4.22
C PRO A 177 -12.74 -16.14 -4.86
N PHE A 178 -12.15 -15.90 -6.04
CA PHE A 178 -12.32 -14.70 -6.86
C PHE A 178 -13.20 -14.95 -8.10
N VAL A 179 -13.95 -16.06 -8.19
CA VAL A 179 -14.83 -16.32 -9.33
C VAL A 179 -15.97 -15.29 -9.42
N ASN A 180 -16.46 -14.83 -8.26
CA ASN A 180 -17.53 -13.85 -8.13
C ASN A 180 -17.02 -12.42 -7.82
N ASP A 181 -15.73 -12.16 -8.04
CA ASP A 181 -15.16 -10.79 -8.00
C ASP A 181 -15.79 -9.94 -9.13
N PRO A 182 -16.08 -8.64 -8.91
CA PRO A 182 -16.70 -7.81 -9.94
C PRO A 182 -15.78 -7.60 -11.15
N VAL A 183 -16.37 -7.23 -12.29
CA VAL A 183 -15.66 -6.78 -13.50
C VAL A 183 -15.23 -5.32 -13.31
N ARG A 184 -13.97 -5.01 -13.63
CA ARG A 184 -13.40 -3.66 -13.53
C ARG A 184 -13.14 -3.05 -14.90
N ASP A 185 -13.04 -1.72 -14.94
CA ASP A 185 -12.67 -0.98 -16.15
C ASP A 185 -11.25 -1.35 -16.59
N LYS A 186 -11.09 -1.53 -17.91
CA LYS A 186 -9.84 -1.95 -18.58
C LYS A 186 -8.79 -0.84 -18.68
N ARG A 187 -9.15 0.42 -18.39
CA ARG A 187 -8.22 1.57 -18.29
C ARG A 187 -7.32 1.50 -17.04
N LEU A 188 -7.72 0.76 -15.99
CA LEU A 188 -6.99 0.67 -14.73
C LEU A 188 -5.64 -0.08 -14.87
N ILE A 189 -4.57 0.53 -14.38
CA ILE A 189 -3.22 -0.07 -14.31
C ILE A 189 -3.26 -1.19 -13.26
N THR A 190 -3.08 -2.43 -13.71
CA THR A 190 -3.24 -3.62 -12.85
C THR A 190 -1.91 -4.05 -12.25
N HIS A 191 -1.82 -4.08 -10.91
CA HIS A 191 -0.68 -4.63 -10.17
C HIS A 191 -0.85 -6.12 -9.87
N THR A 192 -2.05 -6.53 -9.45
CA THR A 192 -2.43 -7.95 -9.29
C THR A 192 -3.86 -8.18 -9.72
N TYR A 193 -4.12 -9.34 -10.33
CA TYR A 193 -5.48 -9.77 -10.69
C TYR A 193 -6.21 -10.40 -9.49
N LYS A 194 -5.52 -11.21 -8.68
CA LYS A 194 -6.05 -11.89 -7.49
C LYS A 194 -5.05 -11.78 -6.33
N PRO A 195 -5.43 -11.23 -5.17
CA PRO A 195 -6.56 -10.29 -5.00
C PRO A 195 -6.41 -9.09 -5.92
N ARG A 196 -7.51 -8.40 -6.26
CA ARG A 196 -7.47 -7.27 -7.19
C ARG A 196 -6.71 -6.09 -6.57
N ASN A 197 -5.66 -5.63 -7.26
CA ASN A 197 -4.99 -4.37 -6.93
C ASN A 197 -4.70 -3.61 -8.23
N ALA A 198 -5.21 -2.38 -8.33
CA ALA A 198 -5.09 -1.56 -9.53
C ALA A 198 -5.21 -0.06 -9.22
N GLU A 199 -4.48 0.77 -9.96
CA GLU A 199 -4.51 2.24 -9.84
C GLU A 199 -5.03 2.92 -11.13
N PRO A 200 -5.53 4.15 -11.03
CA PRO A 200 -6.00 4.91 -12.18
C PRO A 200 -4.79 5.41 -12.97
N PRO A 201 -4.82 5.40 -14.31
CA PRO A 201 -3.76 6.04 -15.09
C PRO A 201 -3.78 7.55 -14.83
N ASN A 202 -2.61 8.19 -14.81
CA ASN A 202 -2.44 9.58 -14.35
C ASN A 202 -3.40 10.59 -15.01
N GLN A 203 -3.82 10.33 -16.26
CA GLN A 203 -4.75 11.14 -17.04
C GLN A 203 -6.14 11.25 -16.36
N GLU A 204 -6.57 10.19 -15.67
CA GLU A 204 -7.88 10.08 -15.04
C GLU A 204 -7.89 10.66 -13.62
N LEU A 205 -6.74 10.74 -12.95
CA LEU A 205 -6.61 11.27 -11.58
C LEU A 205 -7.03 12.75 -11.46
N ASP A 206 -6.67 13.57 -12.44
CA ASP A 206 -6.89 15.04 -12.42
C ASP A 206 -7.94 15.50 -13.47
N LYS A 207 -8.70 14.55 -14.02
CA LYS A 207 -9.79 14.77 -14.98
C LYS A 207 -10.99 15.48 -14.36
N GLY A 208 -11.20 15.31 -13.05
CA GLY A 208 -12.24 15.92 -12.26
C GLY A 208 -11.87 15.94 -10.77
N PHE A 209 -12.59 16.70 -9.95
CA PHE A 209 -12.29 16.80 -8.53
C PHE A 209 -12.61 15.51 -7.77
N TYR A 210 -13.71 14.84 -8.11
CA TYR A 210 -14.00 13.49 -7.67
C TYR A 210 -13.53 12.50 -8.75
N THR A 211 -12.95 11.39 -8.32
CA THR A 211 -12.57 10.27 -9.17
C THR A 211 -13.81 9.44 -9.49
N GLU A 212 -14.06 9.18 -10.78
CA GLU A 212 -15.15 8.33 -11.30
C GLU A 212 -15.14 6.96 -10.59
N ASN A 213 -16.32 6.42 -10.20
CA ASN A 213 -16.41 5.21 -9.38
C ASN A 213 -15.68 3.98 -9.98
N GLY A 214 -15.72 3.83 -11.30
CA GLY A 214 -14.97 2.80 -12.04
C GLY A 214 -13.46 3.08 -12.19
N MET A 215 -13.03 4.32 -11.96
CA MET A 215 -11.62 4.78 -11.95
C MET A 215 -11.07 5.04 -10.54
N PHE A 216 -11.81 4.75 -9.46
CA PHE A 216 -11.28 4.90 -8.11
C PHE A 216 -10.32 3.73 -7.79
N TYR A 217 -9.14 4.01 -7.20
CA TYR A 217 -8.11 2.98 -7.00
C TYR A 217 -8.63 1.78 -6.18
N VAL A 218 -8.24 0.56 -6.59
CA VAL A 218 -8.69 -0.69 -5.97
C VAL A 218 -7.51 -1.31 -5.22
N ARG A 219 -7.65 -1.52 -3.91
CA ARG A 219 -6.69 -2.29 -3.10
C ARG A 219 -7.42 -3.34 -2.28
N HIS A 220 -7.34 -4.60 -2.69
CA HIS A 220 -7.80 -5.74 -1.89
C HIS A 220 -6.66 -6.61 -1.35
N HIS A 221 -6.90 -7.17 -0.16
CA HIS A 221 -6.07 -8.20 0.46
C HIS A 221 -6.65 -9.62 0.26
N MET A 222 -7.97 -9.70 0.06
CA MET A 222 -8.78 -10.92 -0.08
C MET A 222 -9.71 -10.78 -1.31
N TRP A 223 -10.64 -11.70 -1.52
CA TRP A 223 -11.71 -11.58 -2.51
C TRP A 223 -12.75 -10.52 -2.11
N VAL A 224 -13.54 -10.05 -3.08
CA VAL A 224 -14.66 -9.14 -2.84
C VAL A 224 -15.87 -9.93 -2.33
N PRO A 225 -16.40 -9.63 -1.12
CA PRO A 225 -17.56 -10.34 -0.58
C PRO A 225 -18.78 -10.35 -1.53
N GLU A 226 -19.53 -11.43 -1.46
CA GLU A 226 -20.81 -11.57 -2.17
C GLU A 226 -21.96 -10.98 -1.35
N GLU A 227 -23.04 -10.68 -2.07
CA GLU A 227 -24.20 -9.97 -1.54
C GLU A 227 -25.11 -10.95 -0.80
N ASP A 228 -25.40 -10.65 0.47
CA ASP A 228 -26.74 -10.88 1.00
C ASP A 228 -27.01 -10.00 2.23
N GLY A 229 -28.28 -9.66 2.45
CA GLY A 229 -28.79 -8.58 3.32
C GLY A 229 -28.05 -8.42 4.66
N GLY A 230 -27.06 -7.52 4.71
CA GLY A 230 -26.13 -7.45 5.83
C GLY A 230 -26.62 -6.67 7.04
N GLU A 231 -26.70 -7.35 8.19
CA GLU A 231 -26.59 -6.71 9.50
C GLU A 231 -25.16 -6.23 9.77
N LEU A 232 -25.06 -5.05 10.38
CA LEU A 232 -23.92 -4.57 11.14
C LEU A 232 -24.12 -4.95 12.61
N VAL A 233 -23.08 -5.48 13.25
CA VAL A 233 -23.05 -5.73 14.70
C VAL A 233 -22.07 -4.77 15.36
N VAL A 234 -22.51 -4.11 16.44
CA VAL A 234 -21.70 -3.24 17.30
C VAL A 234 -21.62 -3.87 18.68
N GLU A 235 -20.41 -4.18 19.12
CA GLU A 235 -20.08 -4.85 20.39
C GLU A 235 -19.46 -3.83 21.35
N LEU A 236 -20.16 -3.55 22.45
CA LEU A 236 -19.77 -2.55 23.45
C LEU A 236 -18.76 -3.11 24.49
N PRO A 237 -18.08 -2.25 25.26
CA PRO A 237 -17.06 -2.68 26.24
C PRO A 237 -17.56 -3.60 27.36
N ASP A 238 -18.87 -3.64 27.60
CA ASP A 238 -19.57 -4.51 28.55
C ASP A 238 -19.95 -5.89 27.95
N GLY A 239 -19.81 -6.05 26.63
CA GLY A 239 -20.21 -7.24 25.88
C GLY A 239 -21.63 -7.20 25.31
N GLU A 240 -22.36 -6.08 25.38
CA GLU A 240 -23.64 -5.97 24.67
C GLU A 240 -23.43 -5.88 23.14
N GLU A 241 -24.12 -6.75 22.39
CA GLU A 241 -24.26 -6.62 20.93
C GLU A 241 -25.51 -5.82 20.56
N ARG A 242 -25.35 -4.71 19.84
CA ARG A 242 -26.42 -3.99 19.14
C ARG A 242 -26.33 -4.25 17.63
N ARG A 243 -27.50 -4.37 16.98
CA ARG A 243 -27.62 -4.84 15.59
C ARG A 243 -28.40 -3.87 14.73
N TYR A 244 -27.94 -3.68 13.49
CA TYR A 244 -28.47 -2.69 12.58
C TYR A 244 -28.48 -3.22 11.14
N THR A 245 -29.65 -3.28 10.51
CA THR A 245 -29.74 -3.41 9.05
C THR A 245 -29.41 -2.08 8.37
N ILE A 246 -28.93 -2.12 7.13
CA ILE A 246 -28.71 -0.90 6.31
C ILE A 246 -30.02 -0.10 6.13
N GLY A 247 -31.16 -0.78 6.13
CA GLY A 247 -32.48 -0.15 6.07
C GLY A 247 -32.85 0.63 7.34
N GLU A 248 -32.39 0.21 8.51
CA GLU A 248 -32.57 0.95 9.77
C GLU A 248 -31.57 2.10 9.87
N LEU A 249 -30.31 1.90 9.47
CA LEU A 249 -29.31 2.98 9.44
C LEU A 249 -29.80 4.19 8.62
N LYS A 250 -30.40 3.93 7.45
CA LYS A 250 -30.98 4.97 6.57
C LYS A 250 -32.28 5.61 7.09
N LYS A 251 -32.95 5.01 8.09
CA LYS A 251 -34.22 5.50 8.66
C LYS A 251 -34.07 6.19 10.01
N ARG A 252 -33.16 5.71 10.86
CA ARG A 252 -32.98 6.18 12.25
C ARG A 252 -32.03 7.37 12.36
N PHE A 253 -31.06 7.47 11.46
CA PHE A 253 -30.00 8.47 11.52
C PHE A 253 -30.11 9.49 10.39
N LYS A 254 -29.57 10.70 10.64
CA LYS A 254 -29.37 11.68 9.58
C LYS A 254 -28.34 11.14 8.59
N THR A 255 -28.71 11.05 7.31
CA THR A 255 -27.76 10.81 6.22
C THR A 255 -26.86 12.01 6.06
N GLU A 256 -25.55 11.79 6.14
CA GLU A 256 -24.51 12.80 6.02
C GLU A 256 -23.61 12.52 4.82
N ARG A 257 -23.06 13.60 4.26
CA ARG A 257 -22.07 13.55 3.18
C ARG A 257 -20.71 14.06 3.66
N VAL A 258 -19.64 13.46 3.16
CA VAL A 258 -18.25 13.90 3.39
C VAL A 258 -17.46 13.71 2.10
N THR A 259 -16.86 14.77 1.59
CA THR A 259 -15.84 14.67 0.52
C THR A 259 -14.54 14.24 1.17
N ALA A 260 -13.99 13.07 0.82
CA ALA A 260 -12.72 12.61 1.38
C ALA A 260 -11.86 11.85 0.36
N THR A 261 -10.56 12.18 0.37
CA THR A 261 -9.52 11.44 -0.33
C THR A 261 -9.09 10.24 0.49
N LEU A 262 -9.10 9.06 -0.13
CA LEU A 262 -8.43 7.88 0.39
C LEU A 262 -7.06 7.75 -0.27
N GLN A 263 -6.04 7.40 0.51
CA GLN A 263 -4.69 7.12 0.01
C GLN A 263 -4.17 5.83 0.63
N CYS A 264 -3.56 4.97 -0.20
CA CYS A 264 -2.83 3.80 0.26
C CYS A 264 -1.51 4.21 0.94
N SER A 265 -1.15 3.54 2.05
CA SER A 265 0.15 3.72 2.71
C SER A 265 1.34 3.55 1.75
N GLY A 266 1.17 2.71 0.72
CA GLY A 266 2.18 2.40 -0.30
C GLY A 266 2.07 3.23 -1.58
N ASN A 267 1.26 4.30 -1.64
CA ASN A 267 1.28 5.20 -2.79
C ASN A 267 2.70 5.72 -3.01
N ARG A 268 3.16 5.76 -4.28
CA ARG A 268 4.53 6.08 -4.68
C ARG A 268 5.64 5.14 -4.15
N ARG A 269 5.31 3.91 -3.72
CA ARG A 269 6.33 2.89 -3.33
C ARG A 269 7.42 2.71 -4.38
N ASN A 270 7.05 2.77 -5.67
CA ASN A 270 7.96 2.61 -6.80
C ASN A 270 9.08 3.68 -6.80
N ASP A 271 8.79 4.92 -6.37
CA ASP A 271 9.77 6.00 -6.27
C ASP A 271 10.78 5.72 -5.14
N MET A 272 10.34 5.22 -3.99
CA MET A 272 11.23 4.84 -2.89
C MET A 272 12.14 3.68 -3.31
N THR A 273 11.60 2.70 -4.04
CA THR A 273 12.36 1.58 -4.61
C THR A 273 13.50 2.04 -5.53
N ARG A 274 13.26 3.07 -6.35
CA ARG A 274 14.24 3.63 -7.30
C ARG A 274 15.28 4.53 -6.66
N HIS A 275 14.92 5.26 -5.59
CA HIS A 275 15.70 6.39 -5.09
C HIS A 275 16.27 6.20 -3.67
N ALA A 276 15.98 5.09 -3.00
CA ALA A 276 16.52 4.79 -1.67
C ALA A 276 16.94 3.33 -1.47
N GLY A 277 16.14 2.36 -1.91
CA GLY A 277 16.48 0.93 -1.77
C GLY A 277 15.30 -0.01 -2.04
N LYS A 278 15.57 -1.30 -2.22
CA LYS A 278 14.55 -2.31 -2.58
C LYS A 278 13.47 -2.43 -1.50
N THR A 279 12.24 -2.05 -1.83
CA THR A 279 11.08 -2.18 -0.92
C THR A 279 10.28 -3.48 -1.14
N ASN A 280 9.56 -3.90 -0.11
CA ASN A 280 8.66 -5.05 -0.10
C ASN A 280 7.19 -4.59 -0.26
N GLY A 281 6.55 -4.95 -1.37
CA GLY A 281 5.14 -4.69 -1.63
C GLY A 281 4.83 -4.33 -3.08
N LEU A 282 3.54 -4.07 -3.37
CA LEU A 282 3.06 -3.64 -4.69
C LEU A 282 3.68 -2.29 -5.07
N GLN A 283 4.25 -2.21 -6.28
CA GLN A 283 5.07 -1.08 -6.74
C GLN A 283 4.23 0.03 -7.38
N TRP A 284 3.26 0.55 -6.61
CA TRP A 284 2.38 1.65 -7.00
C TRP A 284 3.16 2.86 -7.50
N GLY A 285 2.65 3.46 -8.58
CA GLY A 285 3.00 4.79 -9.04
C GLY A 285 2.34 5.86 -8.18
N VAL A 286 1.83 6.93 -8.81
CA VAL A 286 1.25 8.10 -8.13
C VAL A 286 -0.26 7.97 -7.88
N GLY A 287 -0.90 6.89 -8.34
CA GLY A 287 -2.35 6.73 -8.44
C GLY A 287 -3.00 5.87 -7.35
N ALA A 288 -2.27 5.40 -6.34
CA ALA A 288 -2.88 4.69 -5.18
C ALA A 288 -3.55 5.68 -4.19
N ILE A 289 -4.31 6.61 -4.76
CA ILE A 289 -5.02 7.75 -4.15
C ILE A 289 -6.20 8.12 -5.03
N SER A 290 -7.36 8.43 -4.45
CA SER A 290 -8.55 8.90 -5.18
C SER A 290 -9.50 9.67 -4.25
N ASN A 291 -10.31 10.57 -4.80
CA ASN A 291 -11.20 11.45 -4.04
C ASN A 291 -12.68 11.18 -4.39
N ALA A 292 -13.57 11.16 -3.39
CA ALA A 292 -14.99 10.92 -3.61
C ALA A 292 -15.87 11.61 -2.56
N VAL A 293 -17.16 11.80 -2.88
CA VAL A 293 -18.19 12.12 -1.89
C VAL A 293 -18.74 10.82 -1.30
N TRP A 294 -18.52 10.59 -0.02
CA TRP A 294 -19.02 9.45 0.73
C TRP A 294 -20.33 9.82 1.41
N GLU A 295 -21.31 8.91 1.40
CA GLU A 295 -22.64 9.13 1.96
C GLU A 295 -23.01 8.01 2.94
N GLY A 296 -23.42 8.40 4.16
CA GLY A 296 -23.54 7.46 5.28
C GLY A 296 -24.05 8.06 6.58
N VAL A 297 -23.84 7.33 7.69
CA VAL A 297 -24.05 7.78 9.07
C VAL A 297 -22.72 8.10 9.75
N LYS A 298 -22.65 9.12 10.61
CA LYS A 298 -21.45 9.39 11.42
C LYS A 298 -21.25 8.28 12.45
N LEU A 299 -20.02 7.80 12.59
CA LEU A 299 -19.70 6.73 13.55
C LEU A 299 -20.03 7.14 15.00
N LYS A 300 -19.77 8.40 15.39
CA LYS A 300 -20.10 8.92 16.72
C LYS A 300 -21.60 8.81 17.06
N ASP A 301 -22.47 9.05 16.09
CA ASP A 301 -23.92 9.05 16.30
C ASP A 301 -24.46 7.61 16.43
N LEU A 302 -23.90 6.67 15.65
CA LEU A 302 -24.20 5.25 15.79
C LEU A 302 -23.70 4.68 17.13
N LEU A 303 -22.46 5.02 17.54
CA LEU A 303 -21.92 4.54 18.82
C LEU A 303 -22.75 5.07 20.01
N LYS A 304 -23.22 6.31 19.94
CA LYS A 304 -24.14 6.87 20.94
C LYS A 304 -25.49 6.14 20.96
N ASP A 305 -26.10 5.89 19.80
CA ASP A 305 -27.36 5.13 19.71
C ASP A 305 -27.23 3.66 20.18
N ALA A 306 -26.05 3.06 20.00
CA ALA A 306 -25.75 1.74 20.54
C ALA A 306 -25.73 1.72 22.08
N GLY A 307 -25.39 2.84 22.73
CA GLY A 307 -25.29 2.97 24.19
C GLY A 307 -23.89 3.28 24.71
N LEU A 308 -22.96 3.76 23.87
CA LEU A 308 -21.61 4.13 24.32
C LEU A 308 -21.62 5.48 25.07
N GLU A 309 -21.71 5.40 26.40
CA GLU A 309 -21.59 6.56 27.29
C GLU A 309 -20.12 7.00 27.47
N LEU A 310 -19.77 8.13 26.85
CA LEU A 310 -18.39 8.64 26.83
C LEU A 310 -17.95 9.24 28.18
N GLU A 311 -18.88 9.86 28.92
CA GLU A 311 -18.59 10.62 30.15
C GLU A 311 -18.16 9.73 31.33
N GLN A 312 -18.22 8.40 31.19
CA GLN A 312 -17.93 7.42 32.25
C GLN A 312 -16.63 6.64 32.02
N GLN A 313 -15.91 6.87 30.92
CA GLN A 313 -14.72 6.08 30.55
C GLN A 313 -13.42 6.76 31.01
N GLU A 314 -12.96 6.46 32.23
CA GLU A 314 -11.71 6.99 32.81
C GLU A 314 -10.48 6.82 31.89
N ASN A 315 -10.49 5.80 31.02
CA ASN A 315 -9.41 5.46 30.10
C ASN A 315 -9.78 5.60 28.59
N GLU A 316 -10.72 6.48 28.20
CA GLU A 316 -11.16 6.64 26.79
C GLU A 316 -9.99 6.77 25.79
N LYS A 317 -8.90 7.45 26.20
CA LYS A 317 -7.70 7.68 25.38
C LYS A 317 -6.96 6.39 24.99
N ASP A 318 -7.06 5.35 25.82
CA ASP A 318 -6.48 4.03 25.59
C ASP A 318 -7.47 3.08 24.91
N MET A 319 -8.67 3.54 24.55
CA MET A 319 -9.68 2.73 23.88
C MET A 319 -9.63 2.89 22.37
N HIS A 320 -10.07 1.86 21.66
CA HIS A 320 -10.09 1.81 20.19
C HIS A 320 -11.42 1.24 19.68
N ALA A 321 -11.95 1.87 18.63
CA ALA A 321 -12.97 1.25 17.79
C ALA A 321 -12.29 0.32 16.78
N TRP A 322 -12.56 -0.98 16.86
CA TRP A 322 -12.10 -2.01 15.92
C TRP A 322 -13.17 -2.26 14.87
N PHE A 323 -12.75 -2.48 13.63
CA PHE A 323 -13.61 -2.81 12.50
C PHE A 323 -13.14 -4.13 11.90
N VAL A 324 -14.08 -5.05 11.61
CA VAL A 324 -13.81 -6.34 10.94
C VAL A 324 -14.69 -6.43 9.71
N GLY A 325 -14.10 -6.69 8.54
CA GLY A 325 -14.80 -6.86 7.26
C GLY A 325 -15.49 -8.23 7.12
N ARG A 326 -16.25 -8.44 6.03
CA ARG A 326 -16.81 -9.78 5.72
C ARG A 326 -15.71 -10.77 5.30
N GLU A 327 -14.65 -10.23 4.71
CA GLU A 327 -13.42 -10.86 4.25
C GLU A 327 -12.34 -11.03 5.34
N ALA A 328 -12.73 -10.93 6.62
CA ALA A 328 -11.89 -11.03 7.81
C ALA A 328 -10.74 -10.00 7.96
N TYR A 329 -10.50 -9.12 6.99
CA TYR A 329 -9.60 -7.98 7.16
C TYR A 329 -10.08 -7.09 8.32
N SER A 330 -9.15 -6.63 9.17
CA SER A 330 -9.49 -5.80 10.32
C SER A 330 -8.62 -4.56 10.49
N ALA A 331 -9.27 -3.48 10.93
CA ALA A 331 -8.69 -2.16 11.18
C ALA A 331 -9.11 -1.66 12.57
N SER A 332 -8.51 -0.57 13.04
CA SER A 332 -9.00 0.16 14.21
C SER A 332 -8.54 1.60 14.18
N ILE A 333 -9.27 2.47 14.88
CA ILE A 333 -8.90 3.86 15.18
C ILE A 333 -9.03 4.10 16.69
N PRO A 334 -8.27 5.04 17.30
CA PRO A 334 -8.48 5.45 18.68
C PRO A 334 -9.92 5.91 18.87
N LEU A 335 -10.51 5.62 20.04
CA LEU A 335 -11.90 5.97 20.32
C LEU A 335 -12.14 7.49 20.16
N PRO A 336 -11.26 8.39 20.64
CA PRO A 336 -11.36 9.84 20.37
C PRO A 336 -11.43 10.24 18.89
N LYS A 337 -10.92 9.43 17.94
CA LYS A 337 -11.06 9.68 16.48
C LYS A 337 -12.41 9.17 15.95
N ALA A 338 -12.99 8.15 16.57
CA ALA A 338 -14.34 7.68 16.28
C ALA A 338 -15.43 8.61 16.87
N THR A 339 -15.13 9.27 17.98
CA THR A 339 -16.06 10.09 18.79
C THR A 339 -15.89 11.61 18.61
N ASP A 340 -14.82 12.09 17.94
CA ASP A 340 -14.55 13.52 17.65
C ASP A 340 -15.83 14.24 17.19
N GLN A 341 -16.27 15.22 17.98
CA GLN A 341 -17.49 15.96 17.71
C GLN A 341 -17.42 16.76 16.41
N ASN A 342 -16.22 17.22 16.04
CA ASN A 342 -15.91 17.88 14.78
C ASN A 342 -15.41 16.86 13.72
N GLY A 343 -15.46 15.57 14.02
CA GLY A 343 -14.99 14.48 13.18
C GLY A 343 -15.98 14.06 12.11
N ASP A 344 -15.44 13.48 11.05
CA ASP A 344 -16.20 13.09 9.84
C ASP A 344 -16.09 11.59 9.52
N VAL A 345 -15.80 10.76 10.52
CA VAL A 345 -15.78 9.30 10.35
C VAL A 345 -17.19 8.82 10.03
N LEU A 346 -17.34 8.17 8.87
CA LEU A 346 -18.62 7.66 8.37
C LEU A 346 -18.62 6.13 8.31
N LEU A 347 -19.81 5.54 8.49
CA LEU A 347 -20.17 4.26 7.90
C LEU A 347 -20.99 4.57 6.63
N ALA A 348 -20.35 4.38 5.48
CA ALA A 348 -20.84 4.84 4.18
C ALA A 348 -21.44 3.70 3.35
N TRP A 349 -22.60 3.98 2.74
CA TRP A 349 -23.36 3.10 1.84
C TRP A 349 -23.51 3.68 0.42
N GLY A 350 -23.10 4.94 0.23
CA GLY A 350 -23.11 5.64 -1.06
C GLY A 350 -21.77 6.28 -1.37
N MET A 351 -21.48 6.44 -2.67
CA MET A 351 -20.20 6.94 -3.20
C MET A 351 -20.45 7.73 -4.48
N ASN A 352 -20.03 9.00 -4.49
CA ASN A 352 -20.27 9.98 -5.56
C ASN A 352 -21.75 10.18 -5.94
N GLY A 353 -22.68 9.89 -5.01
CA GLY A 353 -24.13 9.96 -5.24
C GLY A 353 -24.76 8.68 -5.80
N GLU A 354 -23.95 7.65 -6.06
CA GLU A 354 -24.41 6.31 -6.42
C GLU A 354 -24.40 5.37 -5.20
N THR A 355 -25.04 4.20 -5.32
CA THR A 355 -24.82 3.08 -4.39
C THR A 355 -23.34 2.70 -4.37
N LEU A 356 -22.78 2.46 -3.18
CA LEU A 356 -21.38 2.06 -3.02
C LEU A 356 -21.05 0.80 -3.86
N PRO A 357 -20.07 0.82 -4.78
CA PRO A 357 -19.73 -0.36 -5.59
C PRO A 357 -19.15 -1.52 -4.76
N ARG A 358 -19.30 -2.77 -5.22
CA ARG A 358 -18.75 -3.97 -4.54
C ARG A 358 -17.25 -3.87 -4.26
N ASP A 359 -16.45 -3.42 -5.24
CA ASP A 359 -15.01 -3.16 -5.07
C ASP A 359 -14.68 -2.20 -3.92
N HIS A 360 -15.59 -1.29 -3.61
CA HIS A 360 -15.40 -0.24 -2.61
C HIS A 360 -16.13 -0.53 -1.30
N GLY A 361 -16.64 -1.75 -1.10
CA GLY A 361 -17.17 -2.24 0.18
C GLY A 361 -18.69 -2.23 0.31
N PHE A 362 -19.44 -2.48 -0.77
CA PHE A 362 -20.89 -2.73 -0.70
C PHE A 362 -21.23 -3.82 0.34
N PRO A 363 -22.31 -3.66 1.15
CA PRO A 363 -23.25 -2.54 1.20
C PRO A 363 -22.85 -1.42 2.18
N LEU A 364 -21.76 -1.59 2.94
CA LEU A 364 -21.34 -0.66 3.98
C LEU A 364 -19.83 -0.76 4.25
N ARG A 365 -19.13 0.37 4.10
CA ARG A 365 -17.71 0.51 4.51
C ARG A 365 -17.57 1.50 5.66
N VAL A 366 -16.45 1.46 6.38
CA VAL A 366 -15.99 2.63 7.14
C VAL A 366 -15.18 3.57 6.23
N VAL A 367 -15.30 4.87 6.47
CA VAL A 367 -14.49 5.94 5.88
C VAL A 367 -13.91 6.76 7.03
N VAL A 368 -12.59 6.88 7.10
CA VAL A 368 -11.88 7.64 8.15
C VAL A 368 -11.10 8.79 7.49
N PRO A 369 -11.69 9.98 7.35
CA PRO A 369 -11.04 11.10 6.68
C PRO A 369 -9.72 11.53 7.34
N GLY A 370 -8.72 11.87 6.52
CA GLY A 370 -7.38 12.30 6.95
C GLY A 370 -6.45 11.20 7.48
N ASN A 371 -6.93 9.95 7.59
CA ASN A 371 -6.15 8.81 8.06
C ASN A 371 -5.63 7.95 6.90
N VAL A 372 -4.62 7.12 7.18
CA VAL A 372 -4.14 6.09 6.25
C VAL A 372 -5.18 4.98 6.08
N ALA A 373 -5.33 4.46 4.86
CA ALA A 373 -6.35 3.45 4.54
C ALA A 373 -6.08 2.03 5.11
N ALA A 374 -5.05 1.82 5.92
CA ALA A 374 -4.66 0.51 6.46
C ALA A 374 -4.01 0.62 7.85
N ARG A 375 -4.29 -0.35 8.74
CA ARG A 375 -4.11 -0.26 10.21
C ARG A 375 -2.71 0.09 10.73
N ARG A 376 -1.64 -0.11 9.96
CA ARG A 376 -0.26 0.23 10.34
C ARG A 376 0.53 0.74 9.11
N ALA A 377 0.66 2.05 8.98
CA ALA A 377 1.87 2.63 8.39
C ALA A 377 2.87 2.90 9.52
N PHE A 378 4.15 2.89 9.19
CA PHE A 378 5.25 2.91 10.16
C PHE A 378 6.33 3.92 9.74
N GLY A 379 7.39 4.05 10.55
CA GLY A 379 8.30 5.19 10.54
C GLY A 379 9.43 5.14 9.50
N PRO A 380 10.21 6.22 9.41
CA PRO A 380 11.44 6.24 8.62
C PRO A 380 12.58 5.46 9.33
N ASN A 381 13.48 4.89 8.53
CA ASN A 381 14.67 4.12 8.93
C ASN A 381 14.40 2.71 9.48
N GLU A 382 13.23 2.14 9.19
CA GLU A 382 12.92 0.73 9.45
C GLU A 382 13.66 -0.20 8.46
N GLY A 383 14.65 -0.92 8.99
CA GLY A 383 15.58 -1.79 8.26
C GLY A 383 15.06 -3.22 8.05
N GLY A 384 15.98 -4.20 8.00
CA GLY A 384 15.65 -5.62 7.80
C GLY A 384 15.47 -6.44 9.09
N LYS A 385 15.57 -5.82 10.27
CA LYS A 385 15.37 -6.41 11.59
C LYS A 385 14.58 -5.40 12.43
N GLU A 386 13.27 -5.53 12.39
CA GLU A 386 12.32 -4.48 12.79
C GLU A 386 11.69 -4.79 14.15
N ASP A 387 11.76 -3.85 15.09
CA ASP A 387 11.19 -3.97 16.45
C ASP A 387 9.77 -3.37 16.46
N TRP A 388 8.83 -4.16 15.92
CA TRP A 388 7.45 -3.73 15.62
C TRP A 388 6.63 -3.27 16.83
N ASP A 389 7.04 -3.64 18.04
CA ASP A 389 6.35 -3.28 19.29
C ASP A 389 6.82 -1.92 19.83
N LYS A 390 7.92 -1.36 19.32
CA LYS A 390 8.41 -0.01 19.65
C LYS A 390 8.05 1.06 18.62
N ALA A 391 7.69 0.68 17.39
CA ALA A 391 7.39 1.61 16.31
C ALA A 391 5.97 2.20 16.44
N PRO A 392 5.78 3.50 16.74
CA PRO A 392 4.46 4.10 16.82
C PRO A 392 3.82 4.14 15.42
N SER A 393 2.62 3.55 15.29
CA SER A 393 1.91 3.53 14.01
C SER A 393 1.57 4.96 13.55
N ILE A 394 2.02 5.35 12.36
CA ILE A 394 1.60 6.59 11.72
C ILE A 394 0.18 6.38 11.17
N GLN A 395 -0.81 7.01 11.80
CA GLN A 395 -2.22 6.83 11.47
C GLN A 395 -2.79 7.97 10.61
N GLU A 396 -2.20 9.16 10.65
CA GLU A 396 -2.51 10.26 9.74
C GLU A 396 -1.59 10.24 8.51
N MET A 397 -2.10 10.67 7.36
CA MET A 397 -1.25 10.83 6.18
C MET A 397 -0.33 12.06 6.35
N PRO A 398 0.99 11.94 6.19
CA PRO A 398 1.86 13.11 6.03
C PRO A 398 1.58 13.80 4.68
N VAL A 399 1.93 15.09 4.59
CA VAL A 399 1.77 15.88 3.37
C VAL A 399 2.47 15.21 2.17
N THR A 400 1.80 15.19 1.02
CA THR A 400 2.31 14.63 -0.24
C THR A 400 1.82 15.43 -1.44
N SER A 401 2.52 15.29 -2.57
CA SER A 401 2.11 15.76 -3.87
C SER A 401 2.72 14.92 -4.98
N ALA A 402 2.11 14.98 -6.17
CA ALA A 402 2.66 14.43 -7.39
C ALA A 402 2.19 15.18 -8.63
N ILE A 403 3.13 15.51 -9.52
CA ILE A 403 2.86 15.82 -10.93
C ILE A 403 2.12 14.63 -11.56
N THR A 404 0.93 14.87 -12.12
CA THR A 404 0.19 13.86 -12.90
C THR A 404 0.31 14.09 -14.40
N GLY A 405 0.39 15.34 -14.88
CA GLY A 405 0.49 15.68 -16.31
C GLY A 405 1.57 16.73 -16.64
N VAL A 406 2.13 16.64 -17.86
CA VAL A 406 3.25 17.46 -18.36
C VAL A 406 3.09 17.75 -19.86
N TRP A 407 3.04 19.03 -20.26
CA TRP A 407 2.96 19.47 -21.65
C TRP A 407 4.03 20.52 -21.95
N VAL A 408 4.71 20.41 -23.10
CA VAL A 408 5.83 21.30 -23.47
C VAL A 408 5.64 21.83 -24.89
N GLY A 409 6.09 23.05 -25.16
CA GLY A 409 6.04 23.70 -26.47
C GLY A 409 4.61 23.95 -26.93
N GLU A 410 4.35 23.81 -28.23
CA GLU A 410 3.02 23.96 -28.84
C GLU A 410 1.92 23.10 -28.21
N CYS A 411 2.27 22.00 -27.53
CA CYS A 411 1.28 21.16 -26.84
C CYS A 411 0.65 21.83 -25.62
N VAL A 412 1.25 22.89 -25.06
CA VAL A 412 0.64 23.70 -23.98
C VAL A 412 -0.70 24.32 -24.43
N LYS A 413 -0.84 24.66 -25.73
CA LYS A 413 -2.08 25.20 -26.30
C LYS A 413 -3.25 24.21 -26.35
N LYS A 414 -2.99 22.91 -26.09
CA LYS A 414 -3.99 21.83 -26.07
C LYS A 414 -4.47 21.46 -24.66
N VAL A 415 -3.95 22.14 -23.63
CA VAL A 415 -4.26 21.88 -22.22
C VAL A 415 -5.61 22.47 -21.86
N SER A 416 -6.55 21.66 -21.35
CA SER A 416 -7.96 22.02 -21.19
C SER A 416 -8.26 23.19 -20.23
N TRP A 417 -7.30 23.55 -19.38
CA TRP A 417 -7.40 24.68 -18.45
C TRP A 417 -6.58 25.91 -18.89
N MET A 418 -5.87 25.86 -20.02
CA MET A 418 -5.18 27.02 -20.59
C MET A 418 -6.14 27.89 -21.43
N PRO A 419 -5.93 29.22 -21.51
CA PRO A 419 -6.70 30.08 -22.39
C PRO A 419 -6.62 29.62 -23.85
N GLY A 420 -7.79 29.41 -24.48
CA GLY A 420 -7.88 28.86 -25.84
C GLY A 420 -7.75 27.33 -25.94
N GLY A 421 -7.52 26.62 -24.83
CA GLY A 421 -7.37 25.17 -24.73
C GLY A 421 -8.67 24.37 -24.90
N GLY A 422 -9.50 24.71 -25.90
CA GLY A 422 -10.74 24.01 -26.20
C GLY A 422 -10.83 23.66 -27.69
N ILE A 423 -10.72 22.37 -28.01
CA ILE A 423 -10.92 21.90 -29.39
C ILE A 423 -12.40 22.10 -29.74
N GLY A 424 -12.66 22.89 -30.79
CA GLY A 424 -14.00 23.09 -31.33
C GLY A 424 -14.62 21.77 -31.81
N SER A 425 -15.94 21.66 -31.72
CA SER A 425 -16.70 20.47 -32.10
C SER A 425 -16.40 20.02 -33.54
N GLY A 426 -15.76 18.86 -33.71
CA GLY A 426 -15.47 18.33 -35.05
C GLY A 426 -14.77 16.97 -35.06
N GLU A 427 -13.48 16.92 -34.68
CA GLU A 427 -12.65 15.74 -34.97
C GLU A 427 -12.74 14.62 -33.92
N ARG A 428 -13.33 13.49 -34.33
CA ARG A 428 -13.10 12.19 -33.68
C ARG A 428 -11.67 11.73 -33.96
N VAL A 429 -10.79 11.76 -32.96
CA VAL A 429 -9.43 11.22 -33.06
C VAL A 429 -9.46 9.68 -33.11
N ASN A 430 -9.73 9.13 -34.28
CA ASN A 430 -9.60 7.70 -34.58
C ASN A 430 -8.11 7.32 -34.66
N GLY A 431 -7.49 7.08 -33.50
CA GLY A 431 -6.11 6.62 -33.41
C GLY A 431 -5.76 6.26 -31.97
N GLY A 432 -5.78 4.96 -31.65
CA GLY A 432 -5.66 4.46 -30.28
C GLY A 432 -4.37 4.93 -29.58
N GLY A 433 -4.53 5.80 -28.58
CA GLY A 433 -3.44 6.23 -27.70
C GLY A 433 -2.94 5.05 -26.86
N ARG A 434 -1.77 4.49 -27.22
CA ARG A 434 -1.17 3.39 -26.47
C ARG A 434 -0.52 3.92 -25.20
N THR A 435 -1.18 3.63 -24.08
CA THR A 435 -0.67 3.62 -22.70
C THR A 435 0.72 3.02 -22.58
N ILE A 436 1.56 3.55 -21.68
CA ILE A 436 2.57 2.76 -20.98
C ILE A 436 2.69 3.25 -19.51
N ASP A 437 3.04 2.32 -18.62
CA ASP A 437 3.40 2.49 -17.21
C ASP A 437 4.81 3.11 -17.04
N MET A 438 5.06 3.88 -15.98
CA MET A 438 6.37 4.51 -15.69
C MET A 438 7.47 3.50 -15.27
N ALA A 439 7.33 2.21 -15.55
CA ALA A 439 8.23 1.15 -15.11
C ALA A 439 9.42 0.92 -16.06
N ALA A 440 10.63 1.14 -15.51
CA ALA A 440 11.88 0.46 -15.87
C ALA A 440 12.35 0.46 -17.34
N THR A 441 11.92 1.42 -18.18
CA THR A 441 12.50 1.66 -19.52
C THR A 441 12.40 3.14 -19.92
N PRO A 442 13.24 3.63 -20.85
CA PRO A 442 13.07 4.96 -21.44
C PRO A 442 11.85 4.96 -22.36
N GLN A 443 10.87 5.80 -22.02
CA GLN A 443 9.58 5.83 -22.67
C GLN A 443 9.09 7.27 -22.88
N LYS A 444 8.27 7.46 -23.91
CA LYS A 444 7.63 8.75 -24.21
C LYS A 444 6.67 9.12 -23.09
N VAL A 445 6.58 10.41 -22.75
CA VAL A 445 5.71 10.86 -21.67
C VAL A 445 4.27 10.49 -22.03
N GLY A 446 3.49 9.98 -21.07
CA GLY A 446 2.04 9.77 -21.23
C GLY A 446 1.21 11.03 -21.53
N PHE A 447 1.89 12.19 -21.70
CA PHE A 447 1.33 13.52 -21.88
C PHE A 447 2.03 14.35 -22.99
N THR A 448 2.97 13.77 -23.77
CA THR A 448 3.55 14.44 -24.97
C THR A 448 2.98 13.89 -26.30
N PRO A 449 1.77 14.32 -26.72
CA PRO A 449 1.11 13.80 -27.93
C PRO A 449 1.71 14.39 -29.23
N LYS A 450 2.70 13.67 -29.78
CA LYS A 450 3.31 13.84 -31.13
C LYS A 450 4.14 15.12 -31.33
N PRO A 451 5.05 15.14 -32.35
CA PRO A 451 5.94 16.27 -32.60
C PRO A 451 5.20 17.58 -32.88
N THR A 452 5.83 18.69 -32.52
CA THR A 452 5.33 20.06 -32.70
C THR A 452 5.35 20.54 -34.16
N SER A 453 6.06 19.83 -35.03
CA SER A 453 6.06 20.03 -36.49
C SER A 453 5.84 18.71 -37.24
N SER A 454 4.83 18.66 -38.11
CA SER A 454 4.77 17.69 -39.22
C SER A 454 5.88 17.92 -40.25
N ASP A 455 6.32 19.18 -40.33
CA ASP A 455 7.09 19.69 -41.45
C ASP A 455 8.57 19.47 -41.17
N GLY A 456 9.07 18.30 -41.59
CA GLY A 456 10.49 17.97 -41.59
C GLY A 456 11.26 18.84 -42.57
N ASN A 457 11.43 20.12 -42.23
CA ASN A 457 12.12 21.14 -43.03
C ASN A 457 13.09 22.00 -42.21
N THR A 458 12.99 21.99 -40.88
CA THR A 458 13.95 22.60 -39.96
C THR A 458 15.14 21.67 -39.72
N PRO A 459 16.38 22.18 -39.61
CA PRO A 459 17.50 21.45 -39.00
C PRO A 459 17.30 21.29 -37.49
N CYS A 460 17.91 20.28 -36.88
CA CYS A 460 17.91 20.19 -35.41
C CYS A 460 18.83 21.27 -34.81
N PRO A 461 18.35 22.09 -33.85
CA PRO A 461 19.15 23.14 -33.22
C PRO A 461 20.16 22.59 -32.21
N GLU A 462 21.16 23.39 -31.83
CA GLU A 462 22.11 23.03 -30.75
C GLU A 462 21.47 23.07 -29.35
N THR A 463 20.39 23.83 -29.19
CA THR A 463 19.67 24.02 -27.94
C THR A 463 18.16 23.97 -28.15
N THR A 464 17.41 23.79 -27.06
CA THR A 464 15.98 24.09 -27.05
C THR A 464 15.75 25.60 -27.27
N PRO A 465 14.54 26.02 -27.67
CA PRO A 465 14.20 27.44 -27.74
C PRO A 465 14.36 28.14 -26.39
N ASP A 466 14.77 29.41 -26.43
CA ASP A 466 14.66 30.31 -25.29
C ASP A 466 13.18 30.48 -24.93
N ASN A 467 12.85 30.36 -23.64
CA ASN A 467 11.48 30.44 -23.11
C ASN A 467 10.51 29.36 -23.65
N GLU A 468 11.00 28.16 -23.98
CA GLU A 468 10.14 27.00 -24.34
C GLU A 468 9.05 26.80 -23.27
N PRO A 469 7.75 26.93 -23.61
CA PRO A 469 6.68 26.95 -22.61
C PRO A 469 6.40 25.55 -22.05
N ILE A 470 6.03 25.48 -20.77
CA ILE A 470 5.64 24.25 -20.09
C ILE A 470 4.39 24.45 -19.21
N ALA A 471 3.45 23.53 -19.32
CA ALA A 471 2.32 23.36 -18.42
C ALA A 471 2.44 22.06 -17.63
N LEU A 472 2.14 22.13 -16.33
CA LEU A 472 2.13 21.02 -15.38
C LEU A 472 0.81 21.01 -14.62
N GLN A 473 0.36 19.81 -14.22
CA GLN A 473 -0.75 19.66 -13.27
C GLN A 473 -0.53 18.48 -12.34
N GLY A 474 -1.26 18.43 -11.23
CA GLY A 474 -1.18 17.35 -10.26
C GLY A 474 -2.08 17.51 -9.05
N TYR A 475 -1.86 16.64 -8.06
CA TYR A 475 -2.53 16.72 -6.75
C TYR A 475 -1.53 17.03 -5.63
N ALA A 476 -2.06 17.54 -4.52
CA ALA A 476 -1.44 17.62 -3.21
C ALA A 476 -2.46 17.22 -2.13
N TYR A 477 -2.03 16.62 -1.03
CA TYR A 477 -2.91 16.16 0.05
C TYR A 477 -2.14 16.08 1.38
N SER A 478 -2.81 16.35 2.50
CA SER A 478 -2.29 16.11 3.86
C SER A 478 -3.40 15.49 4.72
N GLY A 479 -3.01 14.63 5.67
CA GLY A 479 -3.90 14.00 6.62
C GLY A 479 -4.40 14.93 7.72
N GLY A 480 -5.08 14.35 8.71
CA GLY A 480 -5.65 15.08 9.86
C GLY A 480 -6.78 16.09 9.53
N GLY A 481 -7.02 16.34 8.24
CA GLY A 481 -7.94 17.37 7.75
C GLY A 481 -7.24 18.70 7.44
N ARG A 482 -5.90 18.69 7.31
CA ARG A 482 -5.08 19.89 7.09
C ARG A 482 -5.13 20.36 5.63
N LYS A 483 -5.53 21.60 5.41
CA LYS A 483 -5.56 22.25 4.09
C LYS A 483 -4.16 22.37 3.49
N ILE A 484 -4.03 22.19 2.17
CA ILE A 484 -2.82 22.58 1.43
C ILE A 484 -2.82 24.10 1.25
N THR A 485 -1.76 24.75 1.72
CA THR A 485 -1.59 26.22 1.63
C THR A 485 -0.73 26.64 0.45
N ARG A 486 0.23 25.79 0.04
CA ARG A 486 1.11 26.06 -1.09
C ARG A 486 1.56 24.78 -1.79
N VAL A 487 1.79 24.88 -3.09
CA VAL A 487 2.51 23.89 -3.89
C VAL A 487 3.61 24.62 -4.64
N ASP A 488 4.86 24.17 -4.45
CA ASP A 488 6.05 24.74 -5.06
C ASP A 488 6.54 23.81 -6.17
N VAL A 489 6.82 24.39 -7.34
CA VAL A 489 7.29 23.71 -8.55
C VAL A 489 8.71 24.17 -8.89
N SER A 490 9.57 23.26 -9.33
CA SER A 490 10.89 23.58 -9.87
C SER A 490 11.08 22.97 -11.26
N LEU A 491 11.72 23.71 -12.15
CA LEU A 491 12.00 23.31 -13.54
C LEU A 491 13.49 23.01 -13.81
N ASP A 492 14.39 23.18 -12.83
CA ASP A 492 15.84 23.20 -13.04
C ASP A 492 16.65 22.12 -12.30
N GLY A 493 15.97 21.32 -11.45
CA GLY A 493 16.56 20.37 -10.51
C GLY A 493 16.38 20.72 -9.03
N GLY A 494 15.73 21.84 -8.69
CA GLY A 494 15.40 22.24 -7.31
C GLY A 494 16.18 23.45 -6.80
N ALA A 495 16.91 24.16 -7.69
CA ALA A 495 17.68 25.35 -7.34
C ALA A 495 16.81 26.61 -7.34
N THR A 496 15.81 26.69 -8.23
CA THR A 496 14.76 27.72 -8.23
C THR A 496 13.37 27.10 -8.08
N TRP A 497 12.43 27.87 -7.54
CA TRP A 497 11.08 27.43 -7.21
C TRP A 497 10.04 28.52 -7.51
N ASP A 498 9.01 28.16 -8.27
CA ASP A 498 7.81 28.95 -8.49
C ASP A 498 6.63 28.39 -7.69
N GLN A 499 5.60 29.21 -7.45
CA GLN A 499 4.37 28.77 -6.82
C GLN A 499 3.33 28.32 -7.87
N ALA A 500 2.77 27.12 -7.71
CA ALA A 500 1.65 26.65 -8.52
C ALA A 500 0.31 27.28 -8.10
N GLN A 501 -0.62 27.40 -9.05
CA GLN A 501 -2.00 27.77 -8.78
C GLN A 501 -2.74 26.57 -8.16
N LEU A 502 -3.27 26.74 -6.96
CA LEU A 502 -4.21 25.78 -6.36
C LEU A 502 -5.59 25.92 -7.01
N VAL A 503 -6.26 24.81 -7.29
CA VAL A 503 -7.61 24.80 -7.87
C VAL A 503 -8.64 24.81 -6.75
N ASP A 504 -9.51 25.82 -6.74
CA ASP A 504 -10.65 25.88 -5.83
C ASP A 504 -11.85 25.09 -6.38
N ASP A 505 -11.75 23.77 -6.30
CA ASP A 505 -12.83 22.87 -6.70
C ASP A 505 -14.04 22.92 -5.75
N CYS A 506 -13.85 23.34 -4.49
CA CYS A 506 -14.92 23.38 -3.48
C CYS A 506 -15.92 24.51 -3.72
N SER A 507 -15.48 25.65 -4.27
CA SER A 507 -16.36 26.77 -4.64
C SER A 507 -17.17 26.53 -5.92
N ASN A 508 -16.92 25.44 -6.66
CA ASN A 508 -17.69 25.09 -7.85
C ASN A 508 -18.99 24.36 -7.46
N PRO A 509 -20.19 24.89 -7.81
CA PRO A 509 -21.48 24.26 -7.47
C PRO A 509 -21.69 22.85 -8.05
N ALA A 510 -20.92 22.45 -9.07
CA ALA A 510 -20.94 21.09 -9.61
C ALA A 510 -20.07 20.09 -8.82
N THR A 511 -19.18 20.57 -7.95
CA THR A 511 -18.28 19.75 -7.12
C THR A 511 -18.21 20.23 -5.66
N PRO A 512 -19.36 20.42 -4.96
CA PRO A 512 -19.39 20.94 -3.60
C PRO A 512 -18.66 20.06 -2.60
N CYS A 513 -17.84 20.67 -1.74
CA CYS A 513 -17.15 19.96 -0.67
C CYS A 513 -18.07 19.79 0.56
N TYR A 514 -18.07 18.58 1.15
CA TYR A 514 -18.84 18.25 2.35
C TYR A 514 -17.93 17.77 3.50
N GLY A 515 -18.31 18.08 4.75
CA GLY A 515 -17.55 17.76 5.96
C GLY A 515 -17.03 19.01 6.68
N ASN A 516 -16.40 18.82 7.85
CA ASN A 516 -16.02 19.89 8.76
C ASN A 516 -14.56 20.37 8.61
N LYS A 517 -13.69 19.63 7.89
CA LYS A 517 -12.25 19.91 7.73
C LYS A 517 -11.79 19.61 6.28
N SER A 518 -10.54 19.92 5.94
CA SER A 518 -10.00 19.75 4.57
C SER A 518 -9.62 18.29 4.30
N TRP A 519 -10.61 17.47 4.00
CA TRP A 519 -10.45 16.01 3.80
C TRP A 519 -10.23 15.57 2.35
N GLY A 520 -10.55 16.42 1.37
CA GLY A 520 -10.24 16.19 -0.03
C GLY A 520 -8.83 16.66 -0.40
N TRP A 521 -8.25 16.08 -1.44
CA TRP A 521 -7.03 16.59 -2.06
C TRP A 521 -7.21 18.02 -2.60
N THR A 522 -6.10 18.70 -2.85
CA THR A 522 -6.05 19.98 -3.56
C THR A 522 -5.37 19.73 -4.90
N ARG A 523 -6.09 19.97 -6.01
CA ARG A 523 -5.52 19.89 -7.35
C ARG A 523 -4.75 21.18 -7.64
N TRP A 524 -3.71 21.12 -8.46
CA TRP A 524 -2.87 22.27 -8.75
C TRP A 524 -2.45 22.31 -10.22
N ARG A 525 -2.18 23.51 -10.72
CA ARG A 525 -1.79 23.82 -12.09
C ARG A 525 -0.61 24.77 -12.09
N TYR A 526 0.30 24.64 -13.04
CA TYR A 526 1.43 25.55 -13.21
C TYR A 526 1.71 25.75 -14.70
N ASN A 527 1.99 26.98 -15.10
CA ASN A 527 2.40 27.35 -16.44
C ASN A 527 3.62 28.27 -16.35
N GLY A 528 4.68 27.95 -17.08
CA GLY A 528 5.96 28.66 -17.04
C GLY A 528 6.83 28.34 -18.25
N THR A 529 8.14 28.53 -18.12
CA THR A 529 9.11 28.40 -19.23
C THR A 529 10.31 27.57 -18.80
N LEU A 530 10.71 26.60 -19.61
CA LEU A 530 11.86 25.74 -19.33
C LEU A 530 13.19 26.49 -19.44
N PRO A 531 14.21 26.09 -18.65
CA PRO A 531 15.58 26.53 -18.86
C PRO A 531 16.10 26.00 -20.21
N VAL A 532 16.99 26.77 -20.84
CA VAL A 532 17.64 26.36 -22.10
C VAL A 532 18.46 25.09 -21.88
N LEU A 533 18.09 24.02 -22.58
CA LEU A 533 18.81 22.75 -22.62
C LEU A 533 19.55 22.59 -23.94
N SER A 534 20.58 21.75 -23.95
CA SER A 534 21.40 21.51 -25.15
C SER A 534 21.15 20.13 -25.73
N LEU A 535 21.12 20.05 -27.05
CA LEU A 535 20.90 18.82 -27.79
C LEU A 535 22.23 18.12 -28.12
N PRO A 536 22.24 16.77 -28.24
CA PRO A 536 23.43 16.07 -28.73
C PRO A 536 23.70 16.43 -30.20
N PRO A 537 24.97 16.60 -30.61
CA PRO A 537 25.30 17.00 -31.98
C PRO A 537 24.81 15.95 -32.99
N THR A 538 24.28 16.43 -34.12
CA THR A 538 23.74 15.59 -35.19
C THR A 538 24.80 14.83 -35.99
N VAL A 539 26.07 15.20 -35.82
CA VAL A 539 27.26 14.58 -36.42
C VAL A 539 28.02 13.82 -35.33
N PRO A 540 28.42 12.55 -35.54
CA PRO A 540 29.27 11.85 -34.58
C PRO A 540 30.62 12.56 -34.44
N LEU A 541 31.07 12.75 -33.20
CA LEU A 541 32.38 13.35 -32.93
C LEU A 541 33.50 12.58 -33.66
N PRO A 542 34.43 13.26 -34.34
CA PRO A 542 35.62 12.62 -34.89
C PRO A 542 36.36 11.82 -33.81
N PRO A 543 36.90 10.63 -34.12
CA PRO A 543 37.56 9.77 -33.12
C PRO A 543 38.70 10.45 -32.33
N ALA A 544 39.30 11.51 -32.88
CA ALA A 544 40.30 12.34 -32.20
C ALA A 544 39.72 13.19 -31.05
N LEU A 545 38.47 13.65 -31.14
CA LEU A 545 37.81 14.43 -30.09
C LEU A 545 37.12 13.56 -29.04
N ALA A 546 36.76 12.32 -29.39
CA ALA A 546 36.19 11.35 -28.46
C ALA A 546 37.15 10.90 -27.33
N LYS A 547 38.43 11.30 -27.37
CA LYS A 547 39.44 11.01 -26.34
C LYS A 547 39.70 12.14 -25.35
N VAL A 548 39.13 13.34 -25.52
CA VAL A 548 39.26 14.43 -24.54
C VAL A 548 38.06 14.37 -23.59
N GLY A 549 38.15 13.49 -22.59
CA GLY A 549 37.03 13.17 -21.69
C GLY A 549 37.30 12.12 -20.62
N GLN A 550 38.46 11.48 -20.64
CA GLN A 550 39.06 10.85 -19.46
C GLN A 550 40.38 11.58 -19.20
N ASP A 551 40.48 12.19 -18.02
CA ASP A 551 41.68 12.36 -17.19
C ASP A 551 41.27 13.19 -15.97
N CYS A 552 41.40 12.60 -14.78
CA CYS A 552 41.04 13.22 -13.50
C CYS A 552 42.25 13.16 -12.55
N GLU A 553 43.41 13.64 -12.98
CA GLU A 553 44.66 13.51 -12.20
C GLU A 553 45.31 14.85 -11.77
N ASP A 554 45.87 14.72 -10.56
CA ASP A 554 46.94 15.40 -9.84
C ASP A 554 47.47 16.84 -10.16
N GLY A 555 47.54 17.61 -9.06
CA GLY A 555 48.84 17.84 -8.40
C GLY A 555 49.77 18.93 -8.93
N PHE A 556 50.02 19.01 -10.24
CA PHE A 556 51.07 19.87 -10.81
C PHE A 556 50.53 20.90 -11.80
N GLY A 557 50.09 22.04 -11.26
CA GLY A 557 49.41 23.08 -12.03
C GLY A 557 50.22 23.68 -13.19
N ARG A 558 49.66 23.58 -14.40
CA ARG A 558 49.92 24.50 -15.52
C ARG A 558 48.59 24.96 -16.11
N SER A 559 48.44 26.26 -16.33
CA SER A 559 47.21 26.86 -16.85
C SER A 559 47.19 26.83 -18.38
N VAL A 560 46.07 26.39 -18.95
CA VAL A 560 45.69 26.66 -20.34
C VAL A 560 44.29 27.27 -20.34
N SER A 561 44.20 28.55 -20.69
CA SER A 561 42.92 29.27 -20.74
C SER A 561 42.22 29.03 -22.08
N LEU A 562 41.13 28.26 -22.07
CA LEU A 562 40.08 28.34 -23.08
C LEU A 562 38.77 28.73 -22.37
N MET A 563 38.27 29.94 -22.65
CA MET A 563 36.95 30.35 -22.17
C MET A 563 35.83 29.64 -22.96
N GLY A 564 34.76 29.24 -22.28
CA GLY A 564 33.44 29.14 -22.92
C GLY A 564 32.84 27.75 -23.18
N GLN A 565 33.23 26.68 -22.47
CA GLN A 565 32.50 25.41 -22.53
C GLN A 565 32.07 24.91 -21.13
N LEU A 566 30.91 25.41 -20.68
CA LEU A 566 30.16 24.78 -19.58
C LEU A 566 29.67 23.39 -20.00
N PRO A 567 29.58 22.40 -19.09
CA PRO A 567 28.93 21.12 -19.35
C PRO A 567 27.42 21.33 -19.58
N LYS A 568 27.07 21.52 -20.85
CA LYS A 568 25.74 21.87 -21.36
C LYS A 568 24.69 20.80 -20.98
N LYS A 569 23.74 21.15 -20.08
CA LYS A 569 22.67 20.24 -19.59
C LYS A 569 21.82 19.70 -20.75
N GLN A 570 21.74 18.36 -20.88
CA GLN A 570 20.94 17.68 -21.91
C GLN A 570 19.51 17.31 -21.49
N CYS A 571 19.17 17.42 -20.20
CA CYS A 571 17.84 17.14 -19.65
C CYS A 571 17.60 18.08 -18.46
N THR A 572 16.35 18.21 -18.02
CA THR A 572 16.03 18.80 -16.72
C THR A 572 15.13 17.87 -15.89
N THR A 573 15.04 18.15 -14.59
CA THR A 573 14.20 17.42 -13.64
C THR A 573 13.15 18.37 -13.10
N LEU A 574 11.89 18.13 -13.48
CA LEU A 574 10.71 18.77 -12.91
C LEU A 574 10.51 18.24 -11.49
N ILE A 575 10.22 19.11 -10.53
CA ILE A 575 10.00 18.72 -9.14
C ILE A 575 8.77 19.43 -8.59
N VAL A 576 8.01 18.75 -7.72
CA VAL A 576 6.95 19.36 -6.92
C VAL A 576 7.05 18.98 -5.44
N LYS A 577 6.72 19.95 -4.57
CA LYS A 577 6.52 19.76 -3.12
C LYS A 577 5.33 20.60 -2.65
N ALA A 578 4.59 20.09 -1.66
CA ALA A 578 3.47 20.78 -1.03
C ALA A 578 3.78 21.21 0.41
N THR A 579 3.03 22.19 0.89
CA THR A 579 3.01 22.66 2.28
C THR A 579 1.57 22.73 2.77
N ASP A 580 1.31 22.24 3.99
CA ASP A 580 -0.02 22.30 4.62
C ASP A 580 -0.18 23.49 5.57
N GLU A 581 -1.38 23.68 6.13
CA GLU A 581 -1.69 24.83 7.02
C GLU A 581 -1.02 24.77 8.40
N SER A 582 -0.43 23.62 8.76
CA SER A 582 0.48 23.50 9.90
C SER A 582 1.95 23.66 9.49
N TYR A 583 2.21 24.11 8.27
CA TYR A 583 3.53 24.28 7.65
C TYR A 583 4.37 22.99 7.57
N ASN A 584 3.75 21.80 7.61
CA ASN A 584 4.44 20.57 7.27
C ASN A 584 4.85 20.63 5.79
N THR A 585 6.07 20.20 5.48
CA THR A 585 6.59 20.10 4.11
C THR A 585 7.04 18.67 3.82
N GLN A 586 7.00 18.29 2.55
CA GLN A 586 7.60 17.04 2.07
C GLN A 586 9.13 17.06 2.23
N PRO A 587 9.77 15.92 2.58
CA PRO A 587 11.23 15.79 2.62
C PRO A 587 11.83 15.75 1.21
N GLU A 588 13.10 16.13 1.09
CA GLU A 588 13.77 16.20 -0.22
C GLU A 588 13.94 14.83 -0.90
N SER A 589 14.30 13.80 -0.13
CA SER A 589 14.77 12.53 -0.65
C SER A 589 14.19 11.34 0.11
N HIS A 590 13.87 10.27 -0.63
CA HIS A 590 13.46 9.01 -0.04
C HIS A 590 14.53 8.36 0.85
N LYS A 591 15.82 8.72 0.71
CA LYS A 591 16.90 8.20 1.59
C LYS A 591 16.61 8.47 3.07
N GLY A 592 16.13 9.67 3.41
CA GLY A 592 15.84 10.07 4.79
C GLY A 592 14.51 9.55 5.35
N ILE A 593 13.67 8.92 4.53
CA ILE A 593 12.38 8.33 4.93
C ILE A 593 12.23 6.86 4.50
N TYR A 594 13.35 6.20 4.18
CA TYR A 594 13.35 4.83 3.71
C TYR A 594 12.83 3.88 4.79
N ASN A 595 11.96 2.95 4.40
CA ASN A 595 11.54 1.82 5.21
C ASN A 595 11.38 0.60 4.28
N VAL A 596 11.71 -0.60 4.75
CA VAL A 596 11.68 -1.80 3.90
C VAL A 596 10.27 -2.12 3.37
N ARG A 597 9.22 -1.62 4.01
CA ARG A 597 7.82 -1.74 3.56
C ARG A 597 7.43 -0.78 2.44
N GLY A 598 8.27 0.19 2.08
CA GLY A 598 7.98 1.17 1.03
C GLY A 598 6.71 1.99 1.29
N ASN A 599 6.38 2.23 2.55
CA ASN A 599 5.24 3.03 2.96
C ASN A 599 5.64 4.52 3.05
N LEU A 600 4.65 5.41 2.98
CA LEU A 600 4.77 6.85 3.18
C LEU A 600 5.84 7.49 2.28
N ALA A 601 5.90 7.07 1.01
CA ALA A 601 6.79 7.62 -0.01
C ALA A 601 6.37 9.05 -0.42
N THR A 602 6.62 10.01 0.47
CA THR A 602 6.18 11.41 0.36
C THR A 602 7.30 12.39 0.03
N ALA A 603 8.51 11.93 -0.29
CA ALA A 603 9.55 12.84 -0.75
C ALA A 603 9.13 13.55 -2.06
N TRP A 604 9.75 14.70 -2.38
CA TRP A 604 9.39 15.52 -3.56
C TRP A 604 9.24 14.64 -4.82
N HIS A 605 8.15 14.77 -5.57
CA HIS A 605 7.96 13.98 -6.80
C HIS A 605 8.82 14.58 -7.92
N ARG A 606 9.51 13.72 -8.69
CA ARG A 606 10.54 14.14 -9.64
C ARG A 606 10.30 13.50 -11.01
N VAL A 607 10.11 14.31 -12.05
CA VAL A 607 9.89 13.84 -13.42
C VAL A 607 11.01 14.40 -14.32
N LYS A 608 11.84 13.52 -14.87
CA LYS A 608 12.93 13.91 -15.77
C LYS A 608 12.40 14.08 -17.20
N ILE A 609 12.65 15.22 -17.82
CA ILE A 609 12.33 15.45 -19.24
C ILE A 609 13.62 15.74 -20.01
N CYS A 610 13.69 15.20 -21.22
CA CYS A 610 14.82 15.34 -22.12
C CYS A 610 14.31 15.74 -23.51
N PRO A 611 14.86 16.81 -24.13
CA PRO A 611 14.67 17.10 -25.55
C PRO A 611 15.40 16.05 -26.41
N GLU A 612 14.78 15.64 -27.51
CA GLU A 612 15.32 14.67 -28.47
C GLU A 612 15.10 15.14 -29.92
N CYS A 613 16.04 14.81 -30.80
CA CYS A 613 15.98 15.12 -32.23
C CYS A 613 15.35 13.96 -33.02
N THR A 614 14.17 14.19 -33.61
CA THR A 614 13.58 13.22 -34.55
C THR A 614 14.26 13.28 -35.91
N LYS A 615 14.62 12.12 -36.47
CA LYS A 615 15.24 12.01 -37.80
C LYS A 615 14.16 11.89 -38.88
N GLY A 616 14.04 12.89 -39.75
CA GLY A 616 13.41 12.77 -41.05
C GLY A 616 14.43 12.38 -42.15
N ASN A 617 13.92 11.98 -43.32
CA ASN A 617 14.78 11.70 -44.47
C ASN A 617 15.49 12.99 -44.96
N GLY A 618 16.76 12.87 -45.34
CA GLY A 618 17.55 13.99 -45.86
C GLY A 618 18.06 14.98 -44.81
N GLY A 619 18.16 14.58 -43.54
CA GLY A 619 18.80 15.40 -42.48
C GLY A 619 17.91 16.49 -41.87
N LYS A 620 16.64 16.54 -42.24
CA LYS A 620 15.63 17.47 -41.71
C LYS A 620 14.89 16.81 -40.54
N GLY A 621 14.60 17.54 -39.46
CA GLY A 621 14.13 16.90 -38.21
C GLY A 621 13.54 17.87 -37.19
N GLY A 622 12.58 17.38 -36.40
CA GLY A 622 11.87 18.17 -35.39
C GLY A 622 12.29 17.85 -33.96
N LEU A 623 12.20 18.85 -33.08
CA LEU A 623 12.37 18.69 -31.64
C LEU A 623 11.17 17.95 -31.03
N VAL A 624 11.42 16.99 -30.15
CA VAL A 624 10.40 16.35 -29.30
C VAL A 624 10.86 16.27 -27.86
N TRP A 625 9.90 16.16 -26.94
CA TRP A 625 10.16 16.01 -25.51
C TRP A 625 9.73 14.62 -25.03
N ASN A 626 10.68 13.87 -24.49
CA ASN A 626 10.49 12.55 -23.92
C ASN A 626 10.75 12.57 -22.40
N THR A 627 10.11 11.68 -21.67
CA THR A 627 10.52 11.40 -20.29
C THR A 627 11.86 10.70 -20.36
N GLY A 628 12.88 11.29 -19.74
CA GLY A 628 14.08 10.53 -19.44
C GLY A 628 13.72 9.44 -18.42
N GLU A 629 14.43 8.31 -18.46
CA GLU A 629 14.47 7.44 -17.28
C GLU A 629 14.86 8.27 -16.05
N THR A 630 14.31 7.93 -14.89
CA THR A 630 14.58 8.60 -13.61
C THR A 630 15.99 8.30 -13.07
N TYR A 631 17.00 8.26 -13.95
CA TYR A 631 18.40 8.48 -13.62
C TYR A 631 18.56 9.93 -13.12
N GLY A 632 18.45 10.09 -11.80
CA GLY A 632 18.81 11.33 -11.14
C GLY A 632 20.28 11.66 -11.43
N CYS A 633 20.53 12.86 -11.96
CA CYS A 633 21.89 13.39 -12.03
C CYS A 633 22.30 13.89 -10.65
N GLY A 634 22.50 12.95 -9.73
CA GLY A 634 22.94 13.12 -8.35
C GLY A 634 23.36 11.76 -7.81
N PHE A 635 24.62 11.65 -7.39
CA PHE A 635 25.25 10.42 -6.89
C PHE A 635 25.37 9.27 -7.91
N ARG A 636 26.09 9.53 -9.02
CA ARG A 636 26.51 8.50 -10.00
C ARG A 636 27.33 7.36 -9.35
N LYS A 637 28.09 7.67 -8.30
CA LYS A 637 29.08 6.78 -7.68
C LYS A 637 28.46 5.56 -6.99
N GLU A 638 27.48 5.78 -6.11
CA GLU A 638 26.80 4.72 -5.35
C GLU A 638 26.11 3.70 -6.30
N ALA A 639 25.57 4.16 -7.43
CA ALA A 639 24.86 3.31 -8.39
C ALA A 639 25.81 2.39 -9.18
N GLU A 640 27.07 2.79 -9.37
CA GLU A 640 28.11 1.95 -9.97
C GLU A 640 28.70 1.00 -8.91
N GLU A 641 28.97 1.47 -7.69
CA GLU A 641 29.40 0.64 -6.54
C GLU A 641 28.39 -0.49 -6.22
N VAL A 642 27.08 -0.21 -6.23
CA VAL A 642 26.03 -1.25 -6.06
C VAL A 642 25.98 -2.23 -7.24
N ARG A 643 26.25 -1.77 -8.47
CA ARG A 643 26.19 -2.61 -9.68
C ARG A 643 27.40 -3.52 -9.83
N GLU A 644 28.56 -3.08 -9.36
CA GLU A 644 29.77 -3.90 -9.21
C GLU A 644 29.62 -4.89 -8.05
N GLY A 645 29.08 -4.45 -6.90
CA GLY A 645 28.75 -5.35 -5.78
C GLY A 645 27.77 -6.47 -6.19
N MET A 646 26.76 -6.17 -7.01
CA MET A 646 25.85 -7.18 -7.56
C MET A 646 26.53 -8.14 -8.55
N ARG A 647 27.50 -7.67 -9.35
CA ARG A 647 28.30 -8.55 -10.22
C ARG A 647 29.19 -9.48 -9.39
N ALA A 648 29.96 -8.95 -8.44
CA ALA A 648 30.82 -9.73 -7.57
C ALA A 648 30.03 -10.79 -6.79
N ALA A 649 28.82 -10.45 -6.30
CA ALA A 649 27.92 -11.40 -5.68
C ALA A 649 27.51 -12.53 -6.65
N SER A 650 27.11 -12.20 -7.89
CA SER A 650 26.72 -13.21 -8.89
C SER A 650 27.86 -14.15 -9.30
N GLU A 651 29.10 -13.64 -9.35
CA GLU A 651 30.30 -14.42 -9.65
C GLU A 651 30.71 -15.29 -8.44
N SER A 652 30.50 -14.83 -7.20
CA SER A 652 30.78 -15.61 -5.98
C SER A 652 29.88 -16.84 -5.79
N THR A 653 28.67 -16.84 -6.37
CA THR A 653 27.76 -18.00 -6.37
C THR A 653 28.05 -19.02 -7.48
N GLY A 654 29.08 -18.77 -8.31
CA GLY A 654 29.38 -19.55 -9.52
C GLY A 654 30.29 -20.77 -9.35
N ASN A 655 30.37 -21.40 -8.16
CA ASN A 655 31.14 -22.64 -8.00
C ASN A 655 30.67 -23.51 -6.82
N GLY A 656 30.00 -24.62 -7.13
CA GLY A 656 29.52 -25.63 -6.18
C GLY A 656 28.60 -26.61 -6.92
N LYS A 657 28.86 -27.92 -6.78
CA LYS A 657 28.04 -28.99 -7.35
C LYS A 657 27.02 -29.50 -6.33
#